data_AF-A0A417CUQ1-F1
#
_entry.id   AF-A0A417CUQ1-F1
#
_cell.length_a   1.000
_cell.length_b   1.000
_cell.length_c   1.000
_cell.angle_alpha   90.00
_cell.angle_beta   90.00
_cell.angle_gamma   90.00
#
_symmetry.space_group_name_H-M   'P 1'
#
loop_
_entity.id
_entity.type
_entity.pdbx_description
1 polymer ?
#
loop_
_entity_poly.entity_id
_entity_poly.type
_entity_poly.pdbx_seq_one_letter_code
_entity_poly.pdbx_strand_id
1 'polypeptide(L)'
;MRIGLFSDAYLPDINGVVSSIATLKAALEKLGHTVFVVSNHNGINVKYDAENHILRLPGLEVKKFYGYKMSNPIQLRGEEYIRKMDLDVIHVHTEMGIGLFARQMAKKYNIPLVYTYHTLYEDYLHYVNPKDFQTVDQAGRRVVRYLSKLAGNGPMAVIAPSNKTKKALQSYGVKTPIYIVPTGIDLSDFLKKNLDAEKIQAVRQSLGLSDEAHTVVFVGRIAKEKCIEMPIEALSKVKDDNLHLIIVGGGTDLKFYQNEAKELGIEERVHFVGKIPREEIPYYYSAFDCFVSASLSETQGMTYLEALASGLMVFGRRDEVLDGLVEEGKTGYYFDDAQELAAKLDAYFTLPKAQREAHVLDCVAKTEQYNTELFAQKVLAVYQQAIDDYHMAYRVDKILFTKDDFVRLSVARKKDTEEIKILIPDSDFFELKISKGTILDAYTVANYQSMQNLYEAFSKVKRRVILNDYTSYEVRQYCKKKLNLEDDEIDGIVHDLKEAHLIDDRQYALEKTLVWNSYGQNKLQIKKKLLKAGIAKDLIEEALQQISDEDEEGNAYEVAKRLVKGLSAQSQNVMRQTLIHKLVKKGYSMEVATRVGQSIELNLDEQKALQDALKKAQRLYASKSGNEQFQKIRLYCMKRGFSSAQIDEALEGDKDD
;
A
#
# COMPACT_ATOMS: atom_id res chain seq x y z
N MET A 1 -19.60 -2.04 26.39
CA MET A 1 -18.15 -1.75 26.29
C MET A 1 -17.76 -0.69 27.32
N ARG A 2 -16.49 -0.67 27.72
CA ARG A 2 -15.81 0.31 28.55
C ARG A 2 -14.89 1.15 27.65
N ILE A 3 -15.28 2.38 27.38
CA ILE A 3 -14.70 3.23 26.33
C ILE A 3 -13.94 4.37 26.99
N GLY A 4 -12.68 4.59 26.60
CA GLY A 4 -11.91 5.75 27.07
C GLY A 4 -11.76 6.80 25.99
N LEU A 5 -12.34 7.99 26.19
CA LEU A 5 -12.19 9.17 25.33
C LEU A 5 -11.06 10.05 25.86
N PHE A 6 -9.99 10.24 25.09
CA PHE A 6 -8.78 10.94 25.51
C PHE A 6 -8.61 12.25 24.73
N SER A 7 -8.57 13.38 25.45
CA SER A 7 -8.48 14.71 24.83
C SER A 7 -7.90 15.75 25.78
N ASP A 8 -7.02 16.61 25.27
CA ASP A 8 -6.59 17.81 26.01
C ASP A 8 -7.69 18.89 26.14
N ALA A 9 -8.81 18.74 25.43
CA ALA A 9 -9.95 19.64 25.53
C ALA A 9 -11.20 18.86 25.98
N TYR A 10 -11.80 19.29 27.09
CA TYR A 10 -13.10 18.83 27.55
C TYR A 10 -13.78 19.92 28.39
N LEU A 11 -15.05 19.72 28.78
CA LEU A 11 -15.79 20.66 29.62
C LEU A 11 -14.93 21.12 30.82
N PRO A 12 -15.01 22.39 31.26
CA PRO A 12 -15.90 23.45 30.80
C PRO A 12 -15.38 24.25 29.59
N ASP A 13 -14.35 23.78 28.87
CA ASP A 13 -13.84 24.50 27.70
C ASP A 13 -14.89 24.52 26.57
N ILE A 14 -14.97 25.62 25.80
CA ILE A 14 -16.00 25.83 24.78
C ILE A 14 -15.36 25.82 23.39
N ASN A 15 -15.50 24.71 22.68
CA ASN A 15 -15.12 24.58 21.27
C ASN A 15 -15.76 23.34 20.64
N GLY A 16 -15.55 23.15 19.32
CA GLY A 16 -16.17 22.06 18.60
C GLY A 16 -15.71 20.66 19.00
N VAL A 17 -14.45 20.50 19.41
CA VAL A 17 -13.91 19.22 19.90
C VAL A 17 -14.62 18.81 21.19
N VAL A 18 -14.81 19.76 22.12
CA VAL A 18 -15.55 19.51 23.37
C VAL A 18 -16.99 19.10 23.09
N SER A 19 -17.69 19.81 22.19
CA SER A 19 -19.05 19.45 21.77
C SER A 19 -19.11 18.02 21.22
N SER A 20 -18.16 17.65 20.37
CA SER A 20 -18.10 16.30 19.77
C SER A 20 -17.92 15.21 20.84
N ILE A 21 -16.96 15.40 21.76
CA ILE A 21 -16.68 14.43 22.83
C ILE A 21 -17.85 14.32 23.82
N ALA A 22 -18.42 15.45 24.23
CA ALA A 22 -19.55 15.47 25.17
C ALA A 22 -20.79 14.79 24.56
N THR A 23 -21.08 15.08 23.30
CA THR A 23 -22.19 14.45 22.58
C THR A 23 -21.96 12.96 22.40
N LEU A 24 -20.75 12.56 22.02
CA LEU A 24 -20.38 11.15 21.89
C LEU A 24 -20.52 10.40 23.23
N LYS A 25 -20.01 10.97 24.32
CA LYS A 25 -20.13 10.38 25.66
C LYS A 25 -21.60 10.13 26.01
N ALA A 26 -22.42 11.17 25.95
CA ALA A 26 -23.83 11.08 26.33
C ALA A 26 -24.59 10.05 25.47
N ALA A 27 -24.37 10.06 24.16
CA ALA A 27 -25.03 9.12 23.24
C ALA A 27 -24.57 7.67 23.44
N LEU A 28 -23.27 7.42 23.70
CA LEU A 28 -22.76 6.09 24.02
C LEU A 28 -23.27 5.56 25.37
N GLU A 29 -23.37 6.44 26.38
CA GLU A 29 -23.94 6.07 27.69
C GLU A 29 -25.43 5.74 27.59
N LYS A 30 -26.19 6.49 26.78
CA LYS A 30 -27.60 6.18 26.46
C LYS A 30 -27.76 4.81 25.80
N LEU A 31 -26.77 4.36 25.03
CA LEU A 31 -26.72 3.02 24.42
C LEU A 31 -26.22 1.93 25.39
N GLY A 32 -25.99 2.25 26.68
CA GLY A 32 -25.63 1.29 27.73
C GLY A 32 -24.13 1.01 27.86
N HIS A 33 -23.27 1.84 27.28
CA HIS A 33 -21.82 1.72 27.42
C HIS A 33 -21.29 2.52 28.62
N THR A 34 -20.18 2.09 29.22
CA THR A 34 -19.48 2.87 30.25
C THR A 34 -18.42 3.73 29.58
N VAL A 35 -18.52 5.06 29.71
CA VAL A 35 -17.62 5.98 28.99
C VAL A 35 -16.81 6.84 29.95
N PHE A 36 -15.50 6.65 29.92
CA PHE A 36 -14.53 7.45 30.65
C PHE A 36 -14.02 8.59 29.78
N VAL A 37 -13.89 9.79 30.35
CA VAL A 37 -13.19 10.90 29.70
C VAL A 37 -11.90 11.17 30.45
N VAL A 38 -10.79 11.09 29.72
CA VAL A 38 -9.47 11.45 30.23
C VAL A 38 -9.08 12.77 29.59
N SER A 39 -9.04 13.81 30.42
CA SER A 39 -8.70 15.16 29.99
C SER A 39 -7.70 15.82 30.93
N ASN A 40 -7.43 17.11 30.75
CA ASN A 40 -6.46 17.84 31.56
C ASN A 40 -7.14 18.88 32.46
N HIS A 41 -6.36 19.46 33.36
CA HIS A 41 -6.69 20.68 34.06
C HIS A 41 -5.43 21.45 34.43
N ASN A 42 -5.60 22.74 34.74
CA ASN A 42 -4.53 23.53 35.35
C ASN A 42 -4.32 23.06 36.80
N GLY A 43 -3.14 22.53 37.10
CA GLY A 43 -2.77 22.01 38.42
C GLY A 43 -1.71 20.91 38.38
N ILE A 44 -1.34 20.42 39.56
CA ILE A 44 -0.20 19.50 39.75
C ILE A 44 -0.66 18.07 40.11
N ASN A 45 -1.86 17.92 40.66
CA ASN A 45 -2.42 16.64 41.11
C ASN A 45 -3.51 16.15 40.17
N VAL A 46 -3.58 14.85 39.96
CA VAL A 46 -4.69 14.19 39.26
C VAL A 46 -5.99 14.42 40.03
N LYS A 47 -7.08 14.69 39.29
CA LYS A 47 -8.44 14.76 39.85
C LYS A 47 -9.30 13.73 39.17
N TYR A 48 -9.98 12.89 39.94
CA TYR A 48 -10.89 11.89 39.40
C TYR A 48 -12.30 12.13 39.93
N ASP A 49 -13.23 12.34 39.02
CA ASP A 49 -14.67 12.38 39.26
C ASP A 49 -15.22 10.99 38.92
N ALA A 50 -15.51 10.21 39.96
CA ALA A 50 -16.01 8.85 39.82
C ALA A 50 -17.46 8.80 39.33
N GLU A 51 -18.27 9.80 39.67
CA GLU A 51 -19.69 9.86 39.31
C GLU A 51 -19.86 10.09 37.81
N ASN A 52 -19.10 11.03 37.25
CA ASN A 52 -19.17 11.35 35.82
C ASN A 52 -18.16 10.57 34.96
N HIS A 53 -17.34 9.72 35.57
CA HIS A 53 -16.24 9.00 34.93
C HIS A 53 -15.21 9.91 34.25
N ILE A 54 -14.84 11.03 34.89
CA ILE A 54 -13.90 12.02 34.32
C ILE A 54 -12.58 11.99 35.10
N LEU A 55 -11.49 11.64 34.41
CA LEU A 55 -10.13 11.75 34.93
C LEU A 55 -9.44 12.99 34.35
N ARG A 56 -9.03 13.91 35.22
CA ARG A 56 -8.25 15.08 34.83
C ARG A 56 -6.80 14.95 35.25
N LEU A 57 -5.92 14.98 34.28
CA LEU A 57 -4.48 14.92 34.45
C LEU A 57 -3.89 16.33 34.58
N PRO A 58 -2.79 16.50 35.32
CA PRO A 58 -2.13 17.80 35.45
C PRO A 58 -1.60 18.28 34.09
N GLY A 59 -1.79 19.58 33.83
CA GLY A 59 -1.32 20.26 32.62
C GLY A 59 -1.03 21.73 32.87
N LEU A 60 -0.36 22.35 31.90
CA LEU A 60 0.00 23.76 31.91
C LEU A 60 -0.84 24.53 30.89
N GLU A 61 -1.28 25.72 31.29
CA GLU A 61 -2.02 26.63 30.42
C GLU A 61 -1.05 27.44 29.55
N VAL A 62 -1.26 27.41 28.24
CA VAL A 62 -0.47 28.18 27.28
C VAL A 62 -1.29 29.38 26.80
N LYS A 63 -1.18 30.51 27.51
CA LYS A 63 -1.97 31.72 27.28
C LYS A 63 -1.96 32.23 25.82
N LYS A 64 -0.85 32.07 25.11
CA LYS A 64 -0.70 32.48 23.70
C LYS A 64 -1.57 31.69 22.71
N PHE A 65 -2.10 30.54 23.11
CA PHE A 65 -2.99 29.71 22.30
C PHE A 65 -4.39 29.64 22.94
N TYR A 66 -5.06 30.79 23.14
CA TYR A 66 -6.40 30.87 23.73
C TYR A 66 -6.57 30.19 25.11
N GLY A 67 -5.50 30.17 25.92
CA GLY A 67 -5.54 29.46 27.21
C GLY A 67 -5.61 27.94 27.06
N TYR A 68 -5.16 27.40 25.92
CA TYR A 68 -5.09 25.95 25.70
C TYR A 68 -4.25 25.29 26.79
N LYS A 69 -4.83 24.28 27.41
CA LYS A 69 -4.17 23.49 28.45
C LYS A 69 -3.52 22.29 27.76
N MET A 70 -2.25 22.04 28.07
CA MET A 70 -1.53 20.89 27.55
C MET A 70 -0.93 20.10 28.70
N SER A 71 -1.26 18.81 28.76
CA SER A 71 -0.62 17.91 29.72
C SER A 71 0.75 17.44 29.25
N ASN A 72 1.63 17.14 30.20
CA ASN A 72 2.82 16.36 29.91
C ASN A 72 2.38 14.94 29.46
N PRO A 73 2.93 14.38 28.37
CA PRO A 73 2.62 13.00 27.94
C PRO A 73 3.03 11.91 28.95
N ILE A 74 3.92 12.20 29.90
CA ILE A 74 4.34 11.25 30.95
C ILE A 74 3.51 11.50 32.22
N GLN A 75 2.54 10.61 32.47
CA GLN A 75 1.57 10.75 33.58
C GLN A 75 1.55 9.50 34.46
N LEU A 76 2.62 9.31 35.25
CA LEU A 76 2.80 8.13 36.10
C LEU A 76 1.62 7.86 37.05
N ARG A 77 1.04 8.93 37.63
CA ARG A 77 -0.14 8.82 38.50
C ARG A 77 -1.43 8.51 37.76
N GLY A 78 -1.54 8.94 36.49
CA GLY A 78 -2.71 8.68 35.65
C GLY A 78 -2.80 7.21 35.24
N GLU A 79 -1.66 6.55 35.04
CA GLU A 79 -1.57 5.15 34.62
C GLU A 79 -2.39 4.19 35.51
N GLU A 80 -2.30 4.34 36.83
CA GLU A 80 -3.01 3.43 37.75
C GLU A 80 -4.54 3.50 37.57
N TYR A 81 -5.06 4.69 37.28
CA TYR A 81 -6.48 4.87 36.96
C TYR A 81 -6.84 4.19 35.65
N ILE A 82 -6.04 4.39 34.59
CA ILE A 82 -6.28 3.75 33.29
C ILE A 82 -6.28 2.22 33.42
N ARG A 83 -5.36 1.66 34.21
CA ARG A 83 -5.34 0.21 34.49
C ARG A 83 -6.62 -0.28 35.18
N LYS A 84 -7.15 0.48 36.15
CA LYS A 84 -8.39 0.14 36.87
C LYS A 84 -9.64 0.34 36.01
N MET A 85 -9.57 1.18 34.98
CA MET A 85 -10.69 1.41 34.07
C MET A 85 -10.99 0.20 33.18
N ASP A 86 -10.05 -0.73 32.97
CA ASP A 86 -10.26 -1.95 32.17
C ASP A 86 -10.96 -1.66 30.84
N LEU A 87 -10.33 -0.83 30.02
CA LEU A 87 -10.94 -0.30 28.79
C LEU A 87 -10.90 -1.32 27.66
N ASP A 88 -12.01 -1.45 26.94
CA ASP A 88 -12.13 -2.25 25.73
C ASP A 88 -11.50 -1.53 24.52
N VAL A 89 -11.59 -0.19 24.49
CA VAL A 89 -11.08 0.65 23.41
C VAL A 89 -10.66 2.02 23.94
N ILE A 90 -9.55 2.55 23.39
CA ILE A 90 -9.10 3.92 23.60
C ILE A 90 -9.39 4.72 22.34
N HIS A 91 -10.13 5.82 22.47
CA HIS A 91 -10.40 6.77 21.39
C HIS A 91 -9.71 8.11 21.67
N VAL A 92 -8.79 8.49 20.80
CA VAL A 92 -8.00 9.71 20.92
C VAL A 92 -8.60 10.83 20.08
N HIS A 93 -8.71 12.03 20.66
CA HIS A 93 -9.25 13.22 20.00
C HIS A 93 -8.22 14.37 19.89
N THR A 94 -7.00 14.19 20.43
CA THR A 94 -5.88 15.14 20.30
C THR A 94 -4.57 14.40 19.98
N GLU A 95 -3.64 15.05 19.28
CA GLU A 95 -2.42 14.43 18.74
C GLU A 95 -1.27 14.45 19.74
N MET A 96 -1.24 15.49 20.56
CA MET A 96 -0.20 15.79 21.54
C MET A 96 -0.70 15.53 22.97
N GLY A 97 0.09 15.88 23.99
CA GLY A 97 -0.34 15.85 25.39
C GLY A 97 -1.00 14.55 25.82
N ILE A 98 -2.31 14.60 26.08
CA ILE A 98 -3.13 13.46 26.47
C ILE A 98 -3.23 12.40 25.37
N GLY A 99 -3.22 12.80 24.10
CA GLY A 99 -3.19 11.86 22.97
C GLY A 99 -1.95 10.96 22.97
N LEU A 100 -0.77 11.53 23.27
CA LEU A 100 0.46 10.75 23.41
C LEU A 100 0.43 9.85 24.65
N PHE A 101 -0.16 10.32 25.76
CA PHE A 101 -0.38 9.48 26.94
C PHE A 101 -1.31 8.29 26.60
N ALA A 102 -2.41 8.53 25.90
CA ALA A 102 -3.37 7.51 25.47
C ALA A 102 -2.71 6.44 24.61
N ARG A 103 -1.86 6.84 23.64
CA ARG A 103 -1.09 5.93 22.79
C ARG A 103 -0.14 5.04 23.58
N GLN A 104 0.53 5.61 24.58
CA GLN A 104 1.39 4.83 25.49
C GLN A 104 0.57 3.81 26.29
N MET A 105 -0.59 4.19 26.80
CA MET A 105 -1.48 3.29 27.55
C MET A 105 -2.06 2.19 26.67
N ALA A 106 -2.51 2.52 25.45
CA ALA A 106 -2.98 1.56 24.47
C ALA A 106 -1.93 0.49 24.18
N LYS A 107 -0.68 0.90 23.93
CA LYS A 107 0.45 -0.02 23.73
C LYS A 107 0.76 -0.85 24.98
N LYS A 108 0.82 -0.22 26.16
CA LYS A 108 1.20 -0.88 27.42
C LYS A 108 0.19 -1.94 27.87
N TYR A 109 -1.09 -1.64 27.73
CA TYR A 109 -2.17 -2.53 28.17
C TYR A 109 -2.76 -3.38 27.05
N ASN A 110 -2.25 -3.22 25.82
CA ASN A 110 -2.72 -3.93 24.63
C ASN A 110 -4.23 -3.70 24.39
N ILE A 111 -4.60 -2.42 24.30
CA ILE A 111 -5.98 -1.96 24.07
C ILE A 111 -6.03 -1.37 22.65
N PRO A 112 -7.03 -1.72 21.82
CA PRO A 112 -7.20 -1.14 20.48
C PRO A 112 -7.36 0.38 20.56
N LEU A 113 -6.75 1.06 19.59
CA LEU A 113 -6.70 2.51 19.52
C LEU A 113 -7.48 3.00 18.30
N VAL A 114 -8.39 3.94 18.51
CA VAL A 114 -9.07 4.71 17.46
C VAL A 114 -8.68 6.17 17.59
N TYR A 115 -8.68 6.92 16.49
CA TYR A 115 -8.31 8.33 16.48
C TYR A 115 -9.27 9.16 15.63
N THR A 116 -9.79 10.26 16.15
CA THR A 116 -10.54 11.25 15.34
C THR A 116 -9.68 12.47 15.02
N TYR A 117 -9.64 12.87 13.75
CA TYR A 117 -8.95 14.08 13.29
C TYR A 117 -9.90 15.29 13.29
N HIS A 118 -9.77 16.18 14.30
CA HIS A 118 -10.69 17.31 14.48
C HIS A 118 -10.25 18.62 13.82
N THR A 119 -8.95 18.84 13.65
CA THR A 119 -8.39 20.14 13.27
C THR A 119 -7.45 20.03 12.08
N LEU A 120 -7.71 20.77 11.01
CA LEU A 120 -6.80 20.92 9.87
C LEU A 120 -5.66 21.90 10.23
N TYR A 121 -4.65 21.43 10.95
CA TYR A 121 -3.54 22.26 11.46
C TYR A 121 -2.79 23.07 10.39
N GLU A 122 -2.84 22.69 9.10
CA GLU A 122 -2.27 23.49 8.01
C GLU A 122 -2.86 24.90 7.92
N ASP A 123 -4.13 25.06 8.30
CA ASP A 123 -4.82 26.34 8.21
C ASP A 123 -4.56 27.22 9.44
N TYR A 124 -3.91 26.66 10.47
CA TYR A 124 -3.62 27.32 11.75
C TYR A 124 -2.15 27.77 11.88
N LEU A 125 -1.35 27.68 10.80
CA LEU A 125 0.07 28.05 10.83
C LEU A 125 0.33 29.53 11.16
N HIS A 126 -0.65 30.41 10.91
CA HIS A 126 -0.55 31.82 11.25
C HIS A 126 -0.35 32.09 12.76
N TYR A 127 -0.77 31.19 13.66
CA TYR A 127 -0.50 31.31 15.10
C TYR A 127 0.99 31.12 15.46
N VAL A 128 1.75 30.39 14.63
CA VAL A 128 3.18 30.16 14.81
C VAL A 128 4.04 30.98 13.85
N ASN A 129 3.42 31.59 12.85
CA ASN A 129 4.05 32.47 11.86
C ASN A 129 3.32 33.84 11.76
N PRO A 130 3.32 34.66 12.82
CA PRO A 130 2.55 35.91 12.87
C PRO A 130 3.03 36.99 11.87
N LYS A 131 4.15 36.77 11.17
CA LYS A 131 4.71 37.66 10.15
C LYS A 131 4.50 37.16 8.72
N ASP A 132 3.71 36.09 8.54
CA ASP A 132 3.34 35.50 7.24
C ASP A 132 4.55 35.24 6.30
N PHE A 133 5.70 34.83 6.87
CA PHE A 133 6.88 34.50 6.07
C PHE A 133 6.64 33.19 5.29
N GLN A 134 6.69 33.26 3.95
CA GLN A 134 6.39 32.12 3.07
C GLN A 134 7.25 30.87 3.35
N THR A 135 8.52 31.04 3.71
CA THR A 135 9.43 29.93 4.04
C THR A 135 9.05 29.20 5.32
N VAL A 136 8.53 29.93 6.32
CA VAL A 136 8.05 29.38 7.59
C VAL A 136 6.74 28.62 7.37
N ASP A 137 5.86 29.12 6.52
CA ASP A 137 4.62 28.45 6.13
C ASP A 137 4.87 27.12 5.41
N GLN A 138 5.77 27.11 4.43
CA GLN A 138 6.10 25.87 3.70
C GLN A 138 6.74 24.82 4.62
N ALA A 139 7.66 25.23 5.49
CA ALA A 139 8.26 24.35 6.48
C ALA A 139 7.21 23.84 7.49
N GLY A 140 6.34 24.73 7.98
CA GLY A 140 5.25 24.43 8.90
C GLY A 140 4.27 23.40 8.31
N ARG A 141 3.83 23.57 7.05
CA ARG A 141 2.97 22.60 6.37
C ARG A 141 3.63 21.22 6.29
N ARG A 142 4.92 21.14 5.93
CA ARG A 142 5.64 19.85 5.89
C ARG A 142 5.67 19.17 7.26
N VAL A 143 5.95 19.93 8.33
CA VAL A 143 5.96 19.42 9.70
C VAL A 143 4.58 18.94 10.12
N VAL A 144 3.54 19.74 9.90
CA VAL A 144 2.15 19.38 10.21
C VAL A 144 1.74 18.11 9.47
N ARG A 145 1.97 18.02 8.16
CA ARG A 145 1.67 16.82 7.36
C ARG A 145 2.38 15.58 7.92
N TYR A 146 3.65 15.73 8.27
CA TYR A 146 4.43 14.65 8.87
C TYR A 146 3.87 14.21 10.22
N LEU A 147 3.53 15.15 11.11
CA LEU A 147 2.94 14.85 12.42
C LEU A 147 1.54 14.23 12.28
N SER A 148 0.68 14.75 11.42
CA SER A 148 -0.64 14.19 11.13
C SER A 148 -0.52 12.78 10.53
N LYS A 149 0.47 12.54 9.66
CA LYS A 149 0.79 11.20 9.15
C LYS A 149 1.19 10.24 10.26
N LEU A 150 2.07 10.67 11.18
CA LEU A 150 2.49 9.85 12.32
C LEU A 150 1.32 9.55 13.27
N ALA A 151 0.48 10.55 13.57
CA ALA A 151 -0.70 10.37 14.39
C ALA A 151 -1.73 9.43 13.72
N GLY A 152 -1.90 9.55 12.41
CA GLY A 152 -2.83 8.70 11.64
C GLY A 152 -2.36 7.25 11.45
N ASN A 153 -1.05 6.97 11.41
CA ASN A 153 -0.49 5.64 11.07
C ASN A 153 -0.07 4.78 12.28
N GLY A 154 -0.89 4.76 13.32
CA GLY A 154 -0.66 3.96 14.53
C GLY A 154 -1.92 3.44 15.24
N PRO A 155 -3.09 4.10 15.10
CA PRO A 155 -4.39 3.54 15.47
C PRO A 155 -4.80 2.39 14.55
N MET A 156 -5.78 1.58 14.99
CA MET A 156 -6.45 0.58 14.15
C MET A 156 -7.40 1.22 13.14
N ALA A 157 -8.00 2.36 13.51
CA ALA A 157 -8.93 3.10 12.68
C ALA A 157 -8.78 4.61 12.91
N VAL A 158 -8.99 5.37 11.85
CA VAL A 158 -9.10 6.82 11.89
C VAL A 158 -10.53 7.24 11.54
N ILE A 159 -11.09 8.16 12.31
CA ILE A 159 -12.36 8.82 12.05
C ILE A 159 -12.08 10.22 11.52
N ALA A 160 -12.67 10.54 10.38
CA ALA A 160 -12.66 11.87 9.79
C ALA A 160 -14.10 12.42 9.81
N PRO A 161 -14.32 13.68 10.19
CA PRO A 161 -15.67 14.24 10.24
C PRO A 161 -16.28 14.51 8.86
N SER A 162 -15.48 14.52 7.79
CA SER A 162 -15.92 14.86 6.43
C SER A 162 -15.07 14.22 5.34
N ASN A 163 -15.56 14.26 4.09
CA ASN A 163 -14.77 13.86 2.92
C ASN A 163 -13.52 14.72 2.75
N LYS A 164 -13.62 16.04 2.99
CA LYS A 164 -12.48 16.98 2.93
C LYS A 164 -11.33 16.55 3.84
N THR A 165 -11.66 16.26 5.10
CA THR A 165 -10.65 15.82 6.09
C THR A 165 -10.08 14.44 5.77
N LYS A 166 -10.90 13.51 5.25
CA LYS A 166 -10.40 12.22 4.74
C LYS A 166 -9.40 12.40 3.60
N LYS A 167 -9.72 13.20 2.58
CA LYS A 167 -8.82 13.48 1.45
C LYS A 167 -7.51 14.12 1.93
N ALA A 168 -7.59 15.06 2.87
CA ALA A 168 -6.41 15.68 3.47
C ALA A 168 -5.50 14.64 4.13
N LEU A 169 -6.05 13.77 5.01
CA LEU A 169 -5.28 12.71 5.65
C LEU A 169 -4.65 11.73 4.65
N GLN A 170 -5.38 11.35 3.61
CA GLN A 170 -4.84 10.52 2.53
C GLN A 170 -3.67 11.21 1.82
N SER A 171 -3.79 12.50 1.53
CA SER A 171 -2.71 13.31 0.93
C SER A 171 -1.47 13.41 1.83
N TYR A 172 -1.65 13.31 3.15
CA TYR A 172 -0.54 13.29 4.12
C TYR A 172 0.15 11.92 4.17
N GLY A 173 -0.43 10.90 3.54
CA GLY A 173 0.09 9.53 3.52
C GLY A 173 -0.38 8.70 4.71
N VAL A 174 -1.55 8.99 5.27
CA VAL A 174 -2.24 8.08 6.21
C VAL A 174 -2.76 6.87 5.44
N LYS A 175 -2.30 5.68 5.84
CA LYS A 175 -2.66 4.37 5.25
C LYS A 175 -3.69 3.61 6.10
N THR A 176 -3.79 3.92 7.39
CA THR A 176 -4.81 3.36 8.29
C THR A 176 -6.22 3.58 7.71
N PRO A 177 -7.15 2.61 7.84
CA PRO A 177 -8.53 2.79 7.39
C PRO A 177 -9.17 4.08 7.95
N ILE A 178 -9.70 4.91 7.04
CA ILE A 178 -10.32 6.20 7.38
C ILE A 178 -11.84 6.14 7.14
N TYR A 179 -12.59 6.21 8.22
CA TYR A 179 -14.06 6.21 8.24
C TYR A 179 -14.60 7.63 8.35
N ILE A 180 -15.59 7.96 7.52
CA ILE A 180 -16.24 9.27 7.59
C ILE A 180 -17.38 9.16 8.59
N VAL A 181 -17.21 9.79 9.75
CA VAL A 181 -18.22 9.84 10.80
C VAL A 181 -18.33 11.28 11.28
N PRO A 182 -19.28 12.05 10.72
CA PRO A 182 -19.55 13.41 11.19
C PRO A 182 -20.00 13.39 12.65
N THR A 183 -19.59 14.40 13.40
CA THR A 183 -20.07 14.65 14.76
C THR A 183 -21.58 14.81 14.73
N GLY A 184 -22.27 14.04 15.57
CA GLY A 184 -23.68 14.24 15.83
C GLY A 184 -23.89 15.47 16.71
N ILE A 185 -24.94 16.22 16.44
CA ILE A 185 -25.32 17.42 17.20
C ILE A 185 -26.73 17.19 17.71
N ASP A 186 -26.98 17.56 18.97
CA ASP A 186 -28.35 17.66 19.46
C ASP A 186 -28.97 18.95 18.92
N LEU A 187 -29.83 18.79 17.92
CA LEU A 187 -30.45 19.89 17.19
C LEU A 187 -31.90 20.12 17.64
N SER A 188 -32.42 19.36 18.62
CA SER A 188 -33.78 19.56 19.11
C SER A 188 -34.00 20.97 19.63
N ASP A 189 -32.99 21.53 20.30
CA ASP A 189 -33.08 22.85 20.92
C ASP A 189 -33.01 23.97 19.89
N PHE A 190 -32.52 23.69 18.67
CA PHE A 190 -32.44 24.65 17.57
C PHE A 190 -33.74 24.75 16.78
N LEU A 191 -34.67 23.80 16.95
CA LEU A 191 -35.97 23.87 16.29
C LEU A 191 -36.81 25.00 16.90
N LYS A 192 -37.14 26.02 16.09
CA LYS A 192 -37.92 27.19 16.53
C LYS A 192 -39.20 26.86 17.31
N LYS A 193 -39.88 25.75 16.98
CA LYS A 193 -41.08 25.27 17.68
C LYS A 193 -40.87 24.87 19.15
N ASN A 194 -39.63 24.61 19.54
CA ASN A 194 -39.24 24.21 20.89
C ASN A 194 -38.75 25.40 21.73
N LEU A 195 -38.72 26.60 21.16
CA LEU A 195 -38.20 27.80 21.80
C LEU A 195 -39.33 28.74 22.23
N ASP A 196 -39.04 29.48 23.30
CA ASP A 196 -39.89 30.55 23.81
C ASP A 196 -39.85 31.76 22.85
N ALA A 197 -41.00 32.10 22.26
CA ALA A 197 -41.15 33.19 21.32
C ALA A 197 -40.84 34.57 21.94
N GLU A 198 -41.13 34.76 23.24
CA GLU A 198 -40.85 36.04 23.93
C GLU A 198 -39.35 36.26 24.04
N LYS A 199 -38.58 35.19 24.33
CA LYS A 199 -37.12 35.27 24.36
C LYS A 199 -36.52 35.55 22.98
N ILE A 200 -37.06 34.94 21.91
CA ILE A 200 -36.63 35.23 20.54
C ILE A 200 -36.84 36.73 20.23
N GLN A 201 -38.00 37.28 20.59
CA GLN A 201 -38.29 38.69 20.37
C GLN A 201 -37.40 39.60 21.23
N ALA A 202 -37.14 39.22 22.49
CA ALA A 202 -36.26 39.95 23.38
C ALA A 202 -34.83 40.07 22.83
N VAL A 203 -34.31 39.05 22.13
CA VAL A 203 -33.01 39.12 21.44
C VAL A 203 -33.01 40.26 20.41
N ARG A 204 -34.02 40.36 19.54
CA ARG A 204 -34.11 41.45 18.53
C ARG A 204 -34.22 42.82 19.19
N GLN A 205 -35.07 42.93 20.21
CA GLN A 205 -35.27 44.19 20.94
C GLN A 205 -34.00 44.67 21.65
N SER A 206 -33.20 43.75 22.20
CA SER A 206 -31.94 44.08 22.88
C SER A 206 -30.90 44.72 21.94
N LEU A 207 -31.03 44.49 20.63
CA LEU A 207 -30.16 45.05 19.59
C LEU A 207 -30.77 46.31 18.94
N GLY A 208 -31.94 46.78 19.38
CA GLY A 208 -32.61 47.95 18.82
C GLY A 208 -33.07 47.76 17.36
N LEU A 209 -33.24 46.52 16.90
CA LEU A 209 -33.67 46.20 15.54
C LEU A 209 -35.17 46.46 15.38
N SER A 210 -35.58 47.10 14.28
CA SER A 210 -36.99 47.24 13.94
C SER A 210 -37.60 45.91 13.45
N ASP A 211 -38.93 45.86 13.36
CA ASP A 211 -39.64 44.68 12.84
C ASP A 211 -39.43 44.51 11.33
N GLU A 212 -39.11 45.59 10.62
CA GLU A 212 -38.79 45.61 9.19
C GLU A 212 -37.30 45.35 8.90
N ALA A 213 -36.44 45.34 9.93
CA ALA A 213 -35.01 45.14 9.78
C ALA A 213 -34.71 43.74 9.23
N HIS A 214 -33.99 43.70 8.11
CA HIS A 214 -33.42 42.49 7.56
C HIS A 214 -32.14 42.13 8.31
N THR A 215 -31.95 40.85 8.59
CA THR A 215 -30.90 40.43 9.52
C THR A 215 -30.16 39.20 9.03
N VAL A 216 -28.83 39.29 9.03
CA VAL A 216 -27.92 38.18 8.74
C VAL A 216 -27.04 37.93 9.95
N VAL A 217 -26.99 36.68 10.43
CA VAL A 217 -26.25 36.33 11.64
C VAL A 217 -25.00 35.49 11.34
N PHE A 218 -23.90 35.86 11.97
CA PHE A 218 -22.71 35.04 12.13
C PHE A 218 -22.64 34.56 13.59
N VAL A 219 -22.39 33.27 13.79
CA VAL A 219 -22.17 32.68 15.12
C VAL A 219 -20.84 31.94 15.12
N GLY A 220 -19.94 32.32 16.02
CA GLY A 220 -18.65 31.65 16.14
C GLY A 220 -17.58 32.45 16.87
N ARG A 221 -16.36 31.89 16.90
CA ARG A 221 -15.19 32.59 17.45
C ARG A 221 -14.81 33.75 16.53
N ILE A 222 -14.51 34.90 17.10
CA ILE A 222 -13.99 36.06 16.36
C ILE A 222 -12.48 35.91 16.20
N ALA A 223 -12.05 35.30 15.10
CA ALA A 223 -10.66 34.99 14.80
C ALA A 223 -10.40 35.01 13.29
N LYS A 224 -9.15 35.30 12.89
CA LYS A 224 -8.69 35.35 11.49
C LYS A 224 -9.18 34.20 10.61
N GLU A 225 -9.23 32.95 11.11
CA GLU A 225 -9.70 31.79 10.30
C GLU A 225 -11.19 31.84 9.91
N LYS A 226 -11.98 32.71 10.54
CA LYS A 226 -13.42 32.89 10.26
C LYS A 226 -13.71 33.94 9.19
N CYS A 227 -12.71 34.73 8.79
CA CYS A 227 -12.79 35.73 7.72
C CYS A 227 -14.03 36.65 7.87
N ILE A 228 -14.23 37.21 9.06
CA ILE A 228 -15.39 38.07 9.37
C ILE A 228 -15.33 39.40 8.60
N GLU A 229 -14.13 39.80 8.16
CA GLU A 229 -13.91 40.94 7.26
C GLU A 229 -14.79 40.86 6.00
N MET A 230 -14.97 39.66 5.43
CA MET A 230 -15.70 39.50 4.17
C MET A 230 -17.21 39.77 4.30
N PRO A 231 -17.93 39.23 5.33
CA PRO A 231 -19.29 39.67 5.63
C PRO A 231 -19.45 41.15 5.97
N ILE A 232 -18.48 41.75 6.68
CA ILE A 232 -18.50 43.20 6.99
C ILE A 232 -18.35 44.02 5.70
N GLU A 233 -17.37 43.69 4.86
CA GLU A 233 -17.16 44.32 3.56
C GLU A 233 -18.39 44.14 2.65
N ALA A 234 -19.00 42.96 2.64
CA ALA A 234 -20.21 42.72 1.86
C ALA A 234 -21.36 43.64 2.29
N LEU A 235 -21.54 43.85 3.60
CA LEU A 235 -22.59 44.74 4.11
C LEU A 235 -22.43 46.19 3.61
N SER A 236 -21.19 46.68 3.44
CA SER A 236 -20.92 48.00 2.86
C SER A 236 -21.31 48.13 1.38
N LYS A 237 -21.49 46.99 0.68
CA LYS A 237 -21.82 46.90 -0.75
C LYS A 237 -23.29 46.56 -1.02
N VAL A 238 -24.02 46.11 0.01
CA VAL A 238 -25.46 45.81 -0.04
C VAL A 238 -26.24 47.11 -0.28
N LYS A 239 -27.24 47.05 -1.15
CA LYS A 239 -28.09 48.21 -1.49
C LYS A 239 -29.20 48.44 -0.48
N ASP A 240 -29.58 47.40 0.25
CA ASP A 240 -30.56 47.46 1.32
C ASP A 240 -29.97 48.09 2.60
N ASP A 241 -30.33 49.35 2.84
CA ASP A 241 -29.91 50.09 4.03
C ASP A 241 -30.52 49.53 5.33
N ASN A 242 -31.58 48.70 5.25
CA ASN A 242 -32.21 48.04 6.40
C ASN A 242 -31.61 46.67 6.72
N LEU A 243 -30.57 46.23 6.00
CA LEU A 243 -29.85 45.01 6.34
C LEU A 243 -28.85 45.25 7.47
N HIS A 244 -28.93 44.41 8.51
CA HIS A 244 -28.00 44.40 9.63
C HIS A 244 -27.24 43.08 9.72
N LEU A 245 -25.96 43.16 10.04
CA LEU A 245 -25.09 42.02 10.34
C LEU A 245 -24.97 41.84 11.85
N ILE A 246 -25.32 40.67 12.35
CA ILE A 246 -25.21 40.32 13.77
C ILE A 246 -24.06 39.34 13.95
N ILE A 247 -23.09 39.70 14.78
CA ILE A 247 -21.91 38.89 15.08
C ILE A 247 -22.02 38.40 16.53
N VAL A 248 -22.38 37.12 16.67
CA VAL A 248 -22.50 36.44 17.97
C VAL A 248 -21.23 35.65 18.26
N GLY A 249 -20.57 36.03 19.36
CA GLY A 249 -19.35 35.38 19.82
C GLY A 249 -18.28 36.36 20.28
N GLY A 250 -17.10 35.82 20.61
CA GLY A 250 -15.97 36.63 21.05
C GLY A 250 -14.64 36.06 20.54
N GLY A 251 -13.58 36.84 20.68
CA GLY A 251 -12.24 36.43 20.29
C GLY A 251 -11.26 37.60 20.25
N THR A 252 -10.01 37.34 19.89
CA THR A 252 -8.91 38.31 19.98
C THR A 252 -9.05 39.45 18.99
N ASP A 253 -9.73 39.20 17.88
CA ASP A 253 -9.76 40.11 16.73
C ASP A 253 -11.00 41.02 16.74
N LEU A 254 -11.78 41.03 17.84
CA LEU A 254 -12.99 41.85 17.98
C LEU A 254 -12.74 43.33 17.68
N LYS A 255 -11.68 43.92 18.25
CA LYS A 255 -11.35 45.33 18.02
C LYS A 255 -10.98 45.63 16.57
N PHE A 256 -10.35 44.67 15.89
CA PHE A 256 -9.98 44.83 14.49
C PHE A 256 -11.24 44.96 13.63
N TYR A 257 -12.19 44.04 13.79
CA TYR A 257 -13.45 44.05 13.04
C TYR A 257 -14.39 45.22 13.39
N GLN A 258 -14.37 45.68 14.65
CA GLN A 258 -15.09 46.90 15.04
C GLN A 258 -14.53 48.15 14.33
N ASN A 259 -13.21 48.25 14.21
CA ASN A 259 -12.58 49.35 13.50
C ASN A 259 -12.85 49.27 11.99
N GLU A 260 -12.82 48.07 11.41
CA GLU A 260 -13.14 47.85 9.99
C GLU A 260 -14.57 48.30 9.65
N ALA A 261 -15.56 47.93 10.46
CA ALA A 261 -16.94 48.38 10.29
C ALA A 261 -17.07 49.93 10.33
N LYS A 262 -16.29 50.58 11.20
CA LYS A 262 -16.23 52.04 11.31
C LYS A 262 -15.53 52.71 10.14
N GLU A 263 -14.43 52.14 9.64
CA GLU A 263 -13.72 52.64 8.47
C GLU A 263 -14.58 52.57 7.21
N LEU A 264 -15.47 51.57 7.13
CA LEU A 264 -16.46 51.42 6.07
C LEU A 264 -17.75 52.24 6.29
N GLY A 265 -17.90 52.91 7.44
CA GLY A 265 -19.07 53.74 7.76
C GLY A 265 -20.37 52.96 7.94
N ILE A 266 -20.29 51.70 8.40
CA ILE A 266 -21.43 50.79 8.58
C ILE A 266 -21.59 50.31 10.03
N GLU A 267 -20.95 50.98 10.99
CA GLU A 267 -20.95 50.60 12.40
C GLU A 267 -22.36 50.48 13.01
N GLU A 268 -23.32 51.30 12.57
CA GLU A 268 -24.72 51.24 13.02
C GLU A 268 -25.48 50.02 12.46
N ARG A 269 -24.92 49.38 11.42
CA ARG A 269 -25.49 48.17 10.80
C ARG A 269 -24.78 46.89 11.24
N VAL A 270 -23.69 46.97 12.01
CA VAL A 270 -22.94 45.80 12.49
C VAL A 270 -23.04 45.67 14.02
N HIS A 271 -23.70 44.61 14.48
CA HIS A 271 -23.99 44.37 15.89
C HIS A 271 -23.05 43.31 16.47
N PHE A 272 -22.12 43.71 17.33
CA PHE A 272 -21.23 42.79 18.05
C PHE A 272 -21.83 42.41 19.41
N VAL A 273 -22.39 41.20 19.52
CA VAL A 273 -23.13 40.74 20.70
C VAL A 273 -22.22 40.30 21.85
N GLY A 274 -21.07 39.69 21.53
CA GLY A 274 -20.19 39.08 22.52
C GLY A 274 -20.49 37.59 22.77
N LYS A 275 -19.93 37.04 23.86
CA LYS A 275 -20.03 35.61 24.19
C LYS A 275 -21.39 35.29 24.80
N ILE A 276 -22.07 34.27 24.27
CA ILE A 276 -23.38 33.81 24.73
C ILE A 276 -23.26 32.37 25.28
N PRO A 277 -23.92 32.04 26.42
CA PRO A 277 -24.02 30.67 26.92
C PRO A 277 -24.65 29.73 25.88
N ARG A 278 -24.22 28.46 25.84
CA ARG A 278 -24.63 27.51 24.80
C ARG A 278 -26.15 27.34 24.75
N GLU A 279 -26.78 27.26 25.91
CA GLU A 279 -28.21 27.11 26.11
C GLU A 279 -29.04 28.28 25.54
N GLU A 280 -28.45 29.46 25.38
CA GLU A 280 -29.12 30.63 24.81
C GLU A 280 -28.84 30.82 23.31
N ILE A 281 -27.85 30.13 22.74
CA ILE A 281 -27.49 30.21 21.31
C ILE A 281 -28.68 29.91 20.35
N PRO A 282 -29.55 28.93 20.60
CA PRO A 282 -30.69 28.66 19.73
C PRO A 282 -31.63 29.87 19.53
N TYR A 283 -31.80 30.71 20.55
CA TYR A 283 -32.61 31.93 20.46
C TYR A 283 -32.00 32.94 19.48
N TYR A 284 -30.67 33.05 19.44
CA TYR A 284 -29.98 33.92 18.49
C TYR A 284 -30.14 33.44 17.06
N TYR A 285 -30.01 32.13 16.79
CA TYR A 285 -30.29 31.62 15.45
C TYR A 285 -31.75 31.87 15.05
N SER A 286 -32.72 31.66 15.95
CA SER A 286 -34.14 31.83 15.63
C SER A 286 -34.62 33.28 15.52
N ALA A 287 -33.80 34.25 15.95
CA ALA A 287 -34.13 35.68 15.97
C ALA A 287 -33.87 36.42 14.65
N PHE A 288 -33.11 35.81 13.73
CA PHE A 288 -32.63 36.46 12.50
C PHE A 288 -33.06 35.73 11.22
N ASP A 289 -32.86 36.33 10.05
CA ASP A 289 -33.46 35.87 8.79
C ASP A 289 -32.60 34.89 7.98
N CYS A 290 -31.27 34.99 8.09
CA CYS A 290 -30.34 34.04 7.46
C CYS A 290 -29.00 33.99 8.19
N PHE A 291 -28.20 32.96 7.90
CA PHE A 291 -26.88 32.76 8.50
C PHE A 291 -25.77 33.03 7.48
N VAL A 292 -24.66 33.62 7.91
CA VAL A 292 -23.46 33.81 7.08
C VAL A 292 -22.21 33.25 7.74
N SER A 293 -21.35 32.60 6.95
CA SER A 293 -19.98 32.29 7.36
C SER A 293 -19.04 32.25 6.16
N ALA A 294 -17.95 33.02 6.26
CA ALA A 294 -16.89 33.09 5.27
C ALA A 294 -15.64 32.26 5.65
N SER A 295 -15.79 31.28 6.54
CA SER A 295 -14.63 30.60 7.13
C SER A 295 -13.66 30.01 6.09
N LEU A 296 -12.37 30.19 6.35
CA LEU A 296 -11.27 29.67 5.53
C LEU A 296 -10.89 28.24 5.93
N SER A 297 -11.20 27.85 7.17
CA SER A 297 -10.88 26.53 7.73
C SER A 297 -12.08 25.93 8.43
N GLU A 298 -12.67 24.93 7.79
CA GLU A 298 -13.71 24.09 8.35
C GLU A 298 -13.41 22.61 8.11
N THR A 299 -13.66 21.80 9.14
CA THR A 299 -13.59 20.34 9.07
C THR A 299 -14.97 19.73 8.87
N GLN A 300 -15.95 20.15 9.66
CA GLN A 300 -17.37 19.78 9.51
C GLN A 300 -18.30 20.99 9.38
N GLY A 301 -17.99 22.08 10.09
CA GLY A 301 -18.84 23.27 10.13
C GLY A 301 -20.15 23.06 10.91
N MET A 302 -20.06 22.82 12.22
CA MET A 302 -21.24 22.58 13.07
C MET A 302 -22.21 23.77 13.13
N THR A 303 -21.70 25.00 13.00
CA THR A 303 -22.55 26.21 12.98
C THR A 303 -23.45 26.29 11.75
N TYR A 304 -23.07 25.67 10.62
CA TYR A 304 -23.96 25.52 9.46
C TYR A 304 -25.13 24.58 9.78
N LEU A 305 -24.88 23.50 10.50
CA LEU A 305 -25.92 22.55 10.91
C LEU A 305 -26.88 23.18 11.93
N GLU A 306 -26.35 23.93 12.90
CA GLU A 306 -27.13 24.71 13.86
C GLU A 306 -28.02 25.76 13.16
N ALA A 307 -27.48 26.46 12.15
CA ALA A 307 -28.24 27.40 11.33
C ALA A 307 -29.38 26.73 10.55
N LEU A 308 -29.07 25.65 9.84
CA LEU A 308 -30.03 24.89 9.05
C LEU A 308 -31.13 24.27 9.92
N ALA A 309 -30.78 23.77 11.10
CA ALA A 309 -31.73 23.25 12.08
C ALA A 309 -32.67 24.33 12.62
N SER A 310 -32.19 25.57 12.70
CA SER A 310 -32.99 26.74 13.06
C SER A 310 -33.84 27.27 11.91
N GLY A 311 -33.77 26.63 10.73
CA GLY A 311 -34.52 27.03 9.54
C GLY A 311 -33.88 28.18 8.75
N LEU A 312 -32.63 28.54 9.05
CA LEU A 312 -31.94 29.62 8.35
C LEU A 312 -31.25 29.10 7.09
N MET A 313 -31.44 29.82 5.98
CA MET A 313 -30.61 29.64 4.80
C MET A 313 -29.16 30.03 5.09
N VAL A 314 -28.23 29.20 4.62
CA VAL A 314 -26.79 29.40 4.83
C VAL A 314 -26.17 30.13 3.65
N PHE A 315 -25.63 31.31 3.91
CA PHE A 315 -24.70 32.00 3.02
C PHE A 315 -23.29 31.56 3.41
N GLY A 316 -22.70 30.67 2.60
CA GLY A 316 -21.42 30.05 2.91
C GLY A 316 -20.37 30.33 1.85
N ARG A 317 -19.16 30.73 2.27
CA ARG A 317 -18.02 30.73 1.34
C ARG A 317 -17.82 29.32 0.80
N ARG A 318 -17.59 29.18 -0.51
CA ARG A 318 -17.49 27.87 -1.15
C ARG A 318 -16.42 26.99 -0.51
N ASP A 319 -16.85 25.84 0.00
CA ASP A 319 -16.01 24.86 0.69
C ASP A 319 -16.64 23.46 0.59
N GLU A 320 -15.82 22.41 0.46
CA GLU A 320 -16.27 21.01 0.35
C GLU A 320 -17.11 20.55 1.56
N VAL A 321 -17.00 21.20 2.73
CA VAL A 321 -17.83 20.83 3.90
C VAL A 321 -19.32 21.18 3.71
N LEU A 322 -19.63 22.10 2.79
CA LEU A 322 -21.00 22.52 2.48
C LEU A 322 -21.66 21.62 1.42
N ASP A 323 -20.90 20.71 0.80
CA ASP A 323 -21.41 19.77 -0.19
C ASP A 323 -22.57 18.95 0.41
N GLY A 324 -23.74 19.05 -0.22
CA GLY A 324 -24.96 18.38 0.24
C GLY A 324 -25.73 19.11 1.36
N LEU A 325 -25.13 20.10 2.04
CA LEU A 325 -25.79 20.98 2.99
C LEU A 325 -26.41 22.20 2.30
N VAL A 326 -25.64 22.88 1.44
CA VAL A 326 -26.09 24.08 0.72
C VAL A 326 -26.50 23.70 -0.70
N GLU A 327 -27.80 23.86 -0.96
CA GLU A 327 -28.42 23.84 -2.28
C GLU A 327 -28.81 25.26 -2.65
N GLU A 328 -28.21 25.77 -3.73
CA GLU A 328 -28.33 27.16 -4.18
C GLU A 328 -29.81 27.57 -4.35
N GLY A 329 -30.23 28.61 -3.65
CA GLY A 329 -31.61 29.12 -3.69
C GLY A 329 -32.65 28.26 -2.97
N LYS A 330 -32.23 27.22 -2.24
CA LYS A 330 -33.13 26.32 -1.52
C LYS A 330 -32.80 26.16 -0.05
N THR A 331 -31.54 25.89 0.28
CA THR A 331 -31.06 25.83 1.67
C THR A 331 -29.95 26.83 1.96
N GLY A 332 -29.52 27.58 0.94
CA GLY A 332 -28.49 28.58 1.08
C GLY A 332 -28.00 29.13 -0.25
N TYR A 333 -26.90 29.88 -0.18
CA TYR A 333 -26.18 30.43 -1.31
C TYR A 333 -24.69 30.32 -1.08
N TYR A 334 -23.96 29.99 -2.13
CA TYR A 334 -22.51 30.09 -2.11
C TYR A 334 -22.04 31.49 -2.50
N PHE A 335 -20.85 31.86 -2.01
CA PHE A 335 -20.11 33.01 -2.48
C PHE A 335 -18.60 32.77 -2.43
N ASP A 336 -17.84 33.51 -3.24
CA ASP A 336 -16.37 33.48 -3.23
C ASP A 336 -15.76 34.80 -2.73
N ASP A 337 -16.50 35.92 -2.81
CA ASP A 337 -16.06 37.23 -2.35
C ASP A 337 -17.20 38.10 -1.78
N ALA A 338 -16.85 39.26 -1.22
CA ALA A 338 -17.78 40.21 -0.62
C ALA A 338 -18.80 40.79 -1.61
N GLN A 339 -18.44 40.94 -2.89
CA GLN A 339 -19.33 41.49 -3.91
C GLN A 339 -20.43 40.49 -4.28
N GLU A 340 -20.05 39.21 -4.42
CA GLU A 340 -21.01 38.13 -4.65
C GLU A 340 -21.92 37.94 -3.44
N LEU A 341 -21.38 37.93 -2.21
CA LEU A 341 -22.18 37.86 -0.99
C LEU A 341 -23.22 38.99 -0.93
N ALA A 342 -22.81 40.23 -1.19
CA ALA A 342 -23.73 41.39 -1.22
C ALA A 342 -24.86 41.20 -2.25
N ALA A 343 -24.53 40.78 -3.47
CA ALA A 343 -25.52 40.56 -4.53
C ALA A 343 -26.51 39.43 -4.18
N LYS A 344 -26.04 38.37 -3.52
CA LYS A 344 -26.89 37.25 -3.07
C LYS A 344 -27.82 37.66 -1.93
N LEU A 345 -27.32 38.46 -0.98
CA LEU A 345 -28.13 39.01 0.11
C LEU A 345 -29.22 39.94 -0.45
N ASP A 346 -28.86 40.88 -1.32
CA ASP A 346 -29.83 41.75 -2.02
C ASP A 346 -30.91 40.91 -2.70
N ALA A 347 -30.52 39.90 -3.49
CA ALA A 347 -31.47 39.03 -4.19
C ALA A 347 -32.38 38.26 -3.22
N TYR A 348 -31.84 37.70 -2.13
CA TYR A 348 -32.61 36.98 -1.12
C TYR A 348 -33.65 37.87 -0.44
N PHE A 349 -33.27 39.08 -0.04
CA PHE A 349 -34.18 40.00 0.65
C PHE A 349 -35.20 40.68 -0.27
N THR A 350 -35.03 40.61 -1.60
CA THR A 350 -36.10 40.97 -2.55
C THR A 350 -37.24 39.94 -2.61
N LEU A 351 -37.01 38.71 -2.13
CA LEU A 351 -38.05 37.68 -2.09
C LEU A 351 -39.09 37.98 -1.01
N PRO A 352 -40.39 37.77 -1.27
CA PRO A 352 -41.42 37.88 -0.26
C PRO A 352 -41.12 36.99 0.96
N LYS A 353 -41.41 37.49 2.16
CA LYS A 353 -41.19 36.74 3.42
C LYS A 353 -41.77 35.33 3.39
N ALA A 354 -42.96 35.15 2.83
CA ALA A 354 -43.59 33.84 2.67
C ALA A 354 -42.77 32.85 1.81
N GLN A 355 -42.05 33.34 0.79
CA GLN A 355 -41.16 32.49 -0.01
C GLN A 355 -39.91 32.11 0.78
N ARG A 356 -39.33 33.07 1.52
CA ARG A 356 -38.20 32.79 2.42
C ARG A 356 -38.56 31.75 3.50
N GLU A 357 -39.74 31.89 4.12
CA GLU A 357 -40.26 30.96 5.13
C GLU A 357 -40.57 29.56 4.57
N ALA A 358 -40.89 29.44 3.27
CA ALA A 358 -41.13 28.14 2.64
C ALA A 358 -39.88 27.23 2.63
N HIS A 359 -38.68 27.81 2.68
CA HIS A 359 -37.41 27.08 2.67
C HIS A 359 -36.99 26.51 4.04
N VAL A 360 -37.69 26.87 5.13
CA VAL A 360 -37.37 26.41 6.49
C VAL A 360 -37.35 24.88 6.59
N LEU A 361 -38.34 24.21 5.99
CA LEU A 361 -38.42 22.75 6.02
C LEU A 361 -37.29 22.09 5.23
N ASP A 362 -36.91 22.67 4.09
CA ASP A 362 -35.77 22.19 3.30
C ASP A 362 -34.46 22.31 4.09
N CYS A 363 -34.27 23.42 4.83
CA CYS A 363 -33.10 23.62 5.69
C CYS A 363 -33.03 22.58 6.80
N VAL A 364 -34.13 22.38 7.55
CA VAL A 364 -34.17 21.42 8.66
C VAL A 364 -33.91 20.00 8.19
N ALA A 365 -34.47 19.60 7.04
CA ALA A 365 -34.30 18.26 6.47
C ALA A 365 -32.82 17.90 6.20
N LYS A 366 -31.96 18.88 5.90
CA LYS A 366 -30.52 18.64 5.70
C LYS A 366 -29.79 18.15 6.94
N THR A 367 -30.37 18.38 8.12
CA THR A 367 -29.72 18.11 9.40
C THR A 367 -30.02 16.72 9.97
N GLU A 368 -31.03 16.01 9.45
CA GLU A 368 -31.52 14.74 10.01
C GLU A 368 -30.43 13.65 10.13
N GLN A 369 -29.50 13.64 9.18
CA GLN A 369 -28.38 12.68 9.14
C GLN A 369 -27.27 12.96 10.17
N TYR A 370 -27.35 14.08 10.92
CA TYR A 370 -26.36 14.51 11.91
C TYR A 370 -26.86 14.38 13.36
N ASN A 371 -27.82 13.49 13.62
CA ASN A 371 -28.32 13.26 14.97
C ASN A 371 -27.31 12.48 15.84
N THR A 372 -27.46 12.65 17.16
CA THR A 372 -26.52 12.13 18.18
C THR A 372 -26.49 10.60 18.27
N GLU A 373 -27.62 9.95 18.06
CA GLU A 373 -27.74 8.49 18.11
C GLU A 373 -27.01 7.82 16.93
N LEU A 374 -27.25 8.31 15.70
CA LEU A 374 -26.57 7.81 14.51
C LEU A 374 -25.06 8.02 14.58
N PHE A 375 -24.62 9.15 15.16
CA PHE A 375 -23.22 9.41 15.41
C PHE A 375 -22.61 8.34 16.33
N ALA A 376 -23.22 8.06 17.48
CA ALA A 376 -22.74 7.04 18.40
C ALA A 376 -22.75 5.64 17.76
N GLN A 377 -23.80 5.26 17.03
CA GLN A 377 -23.89 3.97 16.33
C GLN A 377 -22.76 3.80 15.29
N LYS A 378 -22.48 4.84 14.49
CA LYS A 378 -21.38 4.80 13.51
C LYS A 378 -20.02 4.69 14.20
N VAL A 379 -19.79 5.43 15.29
CA VAL A 379 -18.55 5.33 16.07
C VAL A 379 -18.42 3.94 16.72
N LEU A 380 -19.51 3.38 17.25
CA LEU A 380 -19.53 2.02 17.81
C LEU A 380 -19.16 0.96 16.77
N ALA A 381 -19.65 1.09 15.53
CA ALA A 381 -19.28 0.20 14.45
C ALA A 381 -17.76 0.26 14.17
N VAL A 382 -17.17 1.45 14.19
CA VAL A 382 -15.71 1.63 14.06
C VAL A 382 -14.97 1.00 15.26
N TYR A 383 -15.49 1.14 16.48
CA TYR A 383 -14.90 0.49 17.66
C TYR A 383 -14.93 -1.02 17.55
N GLN A 384 -16.07 -1.59 17.17
CA GLN A 384 -16.22 -3.04 17.02
C GLN A 384 -15.23 -3.58 15.98
N GLN A 385 -15.16 -2.95 14.81
CA GLN A 385 -14.19 -3.31 13.78
C GLN A 385 -12.75 -3.20 14.29
N ALA A 386 -12.40 -2.10 14.97
CA ALA A 386 -11.07 -1.89 15.52
C ALA A 386 -10.69 -2.94 16.60
N ILE A 387 -11.64 -3.34 17.44
CA ILE A 387 -11.47 -4.37 18.46
C ILE A 387 -11.28 -5.74 17.80
N ASP A 388 -12.13 -6.08 16.82
CA ASP A 388 -12.07 -7.34 16.10
C ASP A 388 -10.75 -7.47 15.33
N ASP A 389 -10.37 -6.45 14.57
CA ASP A 389 -9.10 -6.40 13.84
C ASP A 389 -7.90 -6.53 14.79
N TYR A 390 -7.95 -5.85 15.94
CA TYR A 390 -6.88 -5.89 16.93
C TYR A 390 -6.72 -7.29 17.55
N HIS A 391 -7.84 -7.97 17.85
CA HIS A 391 -7.80 -9.32 18.40
C HIS A 391 -7.49 -10.39 17.36
N MET A 392 -7.76 -10.13 16.09
CA MET A 392 -7.38 -11.00 14.97
C MET A 392 -5.93 -10.77 14.51
N ALA A 393 -5.33 -9.62 14.83
CA ALA A 393 -3.97 -9.30 14.44
C ALA A 393 -2.93 -10.15 15.16
N TYR A 394 -1.86 -10.48 14.43
CA TYR A 394 -0.73 -11.26 14.91
C TYR A 394 0.42 -10.35 15.31
N ARG A 395 1.02 -10.60 16.46
CA ARG A 395 2.27 -9.95 16.87
C ARG A 395 3.46 -10.77 16.39
N VAL A 396 4.46 -10.10 15.83
CA VAL A 396 5.75 -10.72 15.47
C VAL A 396 6.58 -10.96 16.73
N ASP A 397 6.70 -12.22 17.14
CA ASP A 397 7.42 -12.62 18.36
C ASP A 397 8.89 -12.96 18.08
N LYS A 398 9.18 -13.56 16.92
CA LYS A 398 10.54 -13.92 16.49
C LYS A 398 10.77 -13.62 15.02
N ILE A 399 12.00 -13.21 14.71
CA ILE A 399 12.47 -12.93 13.35
C ILE A 399 13.72 -13.78 13.13
N LEU A 400 13.73 -14.58 12.07
CA LEU A 400 14.86 -15.42 11.68
C LEU A 400 15.17 -15.16 10.20
N PHE A 401 16.32 -14.54 9.94
CA PHE A 401 16.81 -14.36 8.58
C PHE A 401 17.21 -15.72 7.99
N THR A 402 16.70 -16.02 6.79
CA THR A 402 17.10 -17.22 6.05
C THR A 402 18.19 -16.87 5.03
N LYS A 403 18.79 -17.88 4.39
CA LYS A 403 19.84 -17.68 3.39
C LYS A 403 19.30 -17.50 1.96
N ASP A 404 17.98 -17.50 1.77
CA ASP A 404 17.35 -17.62 0.45
C ASP A 404 16.38 -16.46 0.13
N ASP A 405 16.72 -15.22 0.50
CA ASP A 405 15.93 -13.99 0.28
C ASP A 405 14.55 -13.96 0.99
N PHE A 406 14.35 -14.84 1.97
CA PHE A 406 13.17 -14.83 2.83
C PHE A 406 13.53 -14.57 4.28
N VAL A 407 12.59 -14.01 5.02
CA VAL A 407 12.63 -13.89 6.47
C VAL A 407 11.53 -14.78 7.06
N ARG A 408 11.89 -15.63 8.01
CA ARG A 408 10.92 -16.43 8.75
C ARG A 408 10.48 -15.65 9.99
N LEU A 409 9.19 -15.36 10.06
CA LEU A 409 8.54 -14.76 11.22
C LEU A 409 7.84 -15.84 12.03
N SER A 410 7.93 -15.74 13.35
CA SER A 410 6.98 -16.42 14.26
C SER A 410 6.02 -15.37 14.77
N VAL A 411 4.74 -15.56 14.48
CA VAL A 411 3.68 -14.61 14.74
C VAL A 411 2.59 -15.28 15.57
N ALA A 412 2.03 -14.58 16.54
CA ALA A 412 0.98 -15.13 17.40
C ALA A 412 -0.09 -14.08 17.68
N ARG A 413 -1.36 -14.49 17.71
CA ARG A 413 -2.41 -13.67 18.30
C ARG A 413 -2.34 -13.78 19.81
N LYS A 414 -2.83 -12.77 20.52
CA LYS A 414 -2.88 -12.77 22.00
C LYS A 414 -3.64 -13.97 22.59
N LYS A 415 -4.58 -14.54 21.83
CA LYS A 415 -5.40 -15.69 22.24
C LYS A 415 -4.87 -17.04 21.74
N ASP A 416 -3.86 -17.05 20.88
CA ASP A 416 -3.31 -18.30 20.34
C ASP A 416 -2.42 -18.98 21.38
N THR A 417 -2.57 -20.29 21.52
CA THR A 417 -1.69 -21.13 22.34
C THR A 417 -0.39 -21.48 21.63
N GLU A 418 -0.34 -21.36 20.30
CA GLU A 418 0.81 -21.70 19.47
C GLU A 418 1.18 -20.58 18.49
N GLU A 419 2.48 -20.35 18.31
CA GLU A 419 3.01 -19.42 17.32
C GLU A 419 2.85 -20.00 15.90
N ILE A 420 2.34 -19.20 14.98
CA ILE A 420 2.35 -19.51 13.54
C ILE A 420 3.69 -19.10 12.96
N LYS A 421 4.29 -19.95 12.13
CA LYS A 421 5.52 -19.62 11.39
C LYS A 421 5.18 -19.31 9.94
N ILE A 422 5.61 -18.15 9.47
CA ILE A 422 5.45 -17.72 8.07
C ILE A 422 6.81 -17.31 7.50
N LEU A 423 7.07 -17.69 6.25
CA LEU A 423 8.09 -17.12 5.38
C LEU A 423 7.51 -15.92 4.65
N ILE A 424 8.24 -14.81 4.64
CA ILE A 424 7.92 -13.63 3.84
C ILE A 424 9.15 -13.22 3.03
N PRO A 425 8.99 -12.62 1.84
CA PRO A 425 10.12 -12.04 1.10
C PRO A 425 10.86 -11.01 1.94
N ASP A 426 12.19 -10.94 1.81
CA ASP A 426 12.98 -9.93 2.53
C ASP A 426 12.66 -8.50 2.05
N SER A 427 12.33 -8.32 0.77
CA SER A 427 11.78 -7.08 0.21
C SER A 427 10.59 -6.57 1.03
N ASP A 428 9.61 -7.44 1.25
CA ASP A 428 8.38 -7.12 1.96
C ASP A 428 8.67 -6.87 3.43
N PHE A 429 9.58 -7.65 4.03
CA PHE A 429 10.04 -7.44 5.40
C PHE A 429 10.60 -6.02 5.60
N PHE A 430 11.45 -5.55 4.68
CA PHE A 430 12.06 -4.21 4.74
C PHE A 430 11.06 -3.11 4.38
N GLU A 431 10.21 -3.31 3.38
CA GLU A 431 9.19 -2.33 2.97
C GLU A 431 8.15 -2.10 4.08
N LEU A 432 7.66 -3.18 4.69
CA LEU A 432 6.73 -3.16 5.82
C LEU A 432 7.41 -2.76 7.14
N LYS A 433 8.74 -2.58 7.14
CA LYS A 433 9.55 -2.19 8.31
C LYS A 433 9.28 -3.08 9.51
N ILE A 434 9.23 -4.39 9.27
CA ILE A 434 8.86 -5.35 10.31
C ILE A 434 9.98 -5.43 11.36
N SER A 435 9.57 -5.41 12.63
CA SER A 435 10.44 -5.54 13.78
C SER A 435 9.78 -6.42 14.84
N LYS A 436 10.53 -6.83 15.86
CA LYS A 436 9.95 -7.61 16.97
C LYS A 436 8.87 -6.75 17.65
N GLY A 437 7.68 -7.31 17.80
CA GLY A 437 6.51 -6.62 18.34
C GLY A 437 5.68 -5.86 17.30
N THR A 438 6.07 -5.85 16.02
CA THR A 438 5.21 -5.37 14.93
C THR A 438 3.90 -6.16 14.95
N ILE A 439 2.78 -5.46 14.77
CA ILE A 439 1.45 -6.05 14.64
C ILE A 439 1.15 -6.17 13.15
N LEU A 440 0.91 -7.39 12.69
CA LEU A 440 0.46 -7.71 11.34
C LEU A 440 -1.02 -8.05 11.40
N ASP A 441 -1.82 -7.44 10.54
CA ASP A 441 -3.24 -7.78 10.46
C ASP A 441 -3.42 -9.24 9.98
N ALA A 442 -4.61 -9.79 10.26
CA ALA A 442 -4.90 -11.18 9.96
C ALA A 442 -4.85 -11.51 8.45
N TYR A 443 -5.21 -10.55 7.60
CA TYR A 443 -5.21 -10.72 6.15
C TYR A 443 -3.79 -10.82 5.61
N THR A 444 -2.89 -9.93 6.05
CA THR A 444 -1.46 -9.98 5.73
C THR A 444 -0.85 -11.34 6.09
N VAL A 445 -1.11 -11.83 7.31
CA VAL A 445 -0.61 -13.15 7.73
C VAL A 445 -1.21 -14.28 6.90
N ALA A 446 -2.53 -14.25 6.65
CA ALA A 446 -3.20 -15.27 5.84
C ALA A 446 -2.69 -15.32 4.39
N ASN A 447 -2.41 -14.17 3.78
CA ASN A 447 -1.82 -14.10 2.44
C ASN A 447 -0.46 -14.79 2.40
N TYR A 448 0.46 -14.45 3.31
CA TYR A 448 1.74 -15.11 3.36
C TYR A 448 1.61 -16.60 3.69
N GLN A 449 0.68 -17.00 4.56
CA GLN A 449 0.39 -18.41 4.83
C GLN A 449 -0.03 -19.17 3.56
N SER A 450 -0.85 -18.55 2.70
CA SER A 450 -1.25 -19.17 1.43
C SER A 450 -0.09 -19.37 0.45
N MET A 451 0.95 -18.52 0.53
CA MET A 451 2.13 -18.57 -0.34
C MET A 451 3.27 -19.45 0.19
N GLN A 452 3.15 -20.06 1.38
CA GLN A 452 4.26 -20.79 2.00
C GLN A 452 4.81 -21.92 1.13
N ASN A 453 3.93 -22.71 0.52
CA ASN A 453 4.33 -23.81 -0.35
C ASN A 453 5.14 -23.31 -1.55
N LEU A 454 4.72 -22.18 -2.14
CA LEU A 454 5.39 -21.56 -3.27
C LEU A 454 6.77 -21.02 -2.88
N TYR A 455 6.89 -20.31 -1.76
CA TYR A 455 8.18 -19.81 -1.28
C TYR A 455 9.16 -20.93 -0.95
N GLU A 456 8.71 -21.99 -0.27
CA GLU A 456 9.55 -23.15 -0.01
C GLU A 456 9.99 -23.86 -1.28
N ALA A 457 9.10 -23.96 -2.27
CA ALA A 457 9.41 -24.49 -3.58
C ALA A 457 10.48 -23.64 -4.28
N PHE A 458 10.32 -22.31 -4.32
CA PHE A 458 11.28 -21.40 -4.91
C PHE A 458 12.66 -21.54 -4.26
N SER A 459 12.78 -21.54 -2.93
CA SER A 459 14.07 -21.74 -2.25
C SER A 459 14.71 -23.09 -2.59
N LYS A 460 13.92 -24.17 -2.70
CA LYS A 460 14.43 -25.51 -3.09
C LYS A 460 14.94 -25.52 -4.52
N VAL A 461 14.28 -24.83 -5.44
CA VAL A 461 14.70 -24.72 -6.85
C VAL A 461 15.94 -23.84 -6.96
N LYS A 462 15.94 -22.66 -6.32
CA LYS A 462 17.08 -21.72 -6.29
C LYS A 462 18.37 -22.41 -5.85
N ARG A 463 18.34 -23.18 -4.75
CA ARG A 463 19.50 -23.94 -4.29
C ARG A 463 19.98 -24.99 -5.30
N ARG A 464 19.10 -25.58 -6.10
CA ARG A 464 19.48 -26.55 -7.13
C ARG A 464 20.18 -25.90 -8.31
N VAL A 465 19.65 -24.78 -8.79
CA VAL A 465 20.22 -24.05 -9.94
C VAL A 465 21.53 -23.35 -9.60
N ILE A 466 21.76 -22.98 -8.34
CA ILE A 466 23.07 -22.49 -7.89
C ILE A 466 24.12 -23.60 -7.90
N LEU A 467 23.73 -24.84 -7.62
CA LEU A 467 24.67 -25.97 -7.51
C LEU A 467 24.94 -26.66 -8.85
N ASN A 468 24.04 -26.56 -9.83
CA ASN A 468 24.20 -27.19 -11.15
C ASN A 468 23.54 -26.32 -12.21
N ASP A 469 24.03 -26.37 -13.45
CA ASP A 469 23.38 -25.70 -14.57
C ASP A 469 22.06 -26.42 -14.92
N TYR A 470 20.95 -25.67 -14.91
CA TYR A 470 19.64 -26.15 -15.35
C TYR A 470 19.12 -25.28 -16.48
N THR A 471 18.37 -25.90 -17.40
CA THR A 471 17.53 -25.15 -18.35
C THR A 471 16.17 -24.81 -17.73
N SER A 472 15.47 -23.84 -18.30
CA SER A 472 14.09 -23.52 -17.94
C SER A 472 13.18 -24.73 -18.02
N TYR A 473 13.37 -25.57 -19.03
CA TYR A 473 12.59 -26.80 -19.19
C TYR A 473 12.86 -27.79 -18.07
N GLU A 474 14.13 -27.98 -17.69
CA GLU A 474 14.49 -28.89 -16.60
C GLU A 474 13.94 -28.41 -15.25
N VAL A 475 13.99 -27.09 -14.99
CA VAL A 475 13.34 -26.47 -13.83
C VAL A 475 11.83 -26.75 -13.84
N ARG A 476 11.15 -26.50 -14.95
CA ARG A 476 9.70 -26.77 -15.11
C ARG A 476 9.35 -28.22 -14.81
N GLN A 477 10.12 -29.16 -15.37
CA GLN A 477 9.93 -30.59 -15.15
C GLN A 477 10.15 -30.98 -13.68
N TYR A 478 11.15 -30.37 -13.03
CA TYR A 478 11.41 -30.61 -11.61
C TYR A 478 10.27 -30.08 -10.75
N CYS A 479 9.81 -28.85 -10.96
CA CYS A 479 8.68 -28.27 -10.22
C CYS A 479 7.42 -29.13 -10.38
N LYS A 480 7.06 -29.48 -11.62
CA LYS A 480 5.86 -30.29 -11.90
C LYS A 480 5.92 -31.68 -11.27
N LYS A 481 7.06 -32.39 -11.40
CA LYS A 481 7.18 -33.79 -10.97
C LYS A 481 7.53 -33.99 -9.50
N LYS A 482 8.24 -33.04 -8.88
CA LYS A 482 8.79 -33.20 -7.53
C LYS A 482 8.17 -32.26 -6.51
N LEU A 483 7.61 -31.13 -6.95
CA LEU A 483 6.98 -30.15 -6.07
C LEU A 483 5.47 -30.03 -6.28
N ASN A 484 4.93 -30.66 -7.35
CA ASN A 484 3.50 -30.69 -7.65
C ASN A 484 2.87 -29.29 -7.72
N LEU A 485 3.57 -28.35 -8.37
CA LEU A 485 3.11 -26.99 -8.60
C LEU A 485 2.28 -26.89 -9.88
N GLU A 486 1.37 -25.92 -9.91
CA GLU A 486 0.56 -25.59 -11.09
C GLU A 486 1.38 -24.79 -12.12
N ASP A 487 0.94 -24.80 -13.39
CA ASP A 487 1.74 -24.24 -14.49
C ASP A 487 2.01 -22.72 -14.31
N ASP A 488 1.06 -21.95 -13.78
CA ASP A 488 1.23 -20.50 -13.48
C ASP A 488 2.30 -20.25 -12.40
N GLU A 489 2.33 -21.07 -11.35
CA GLU A 489 3.33 -20.99 -10.28
C GLU A 489 4.73 -21.31 -10.81
N ILE A 490 4.81 -22.31 -11.69
CA ILE A 490 6.05 -22.71 -12.35
C ILE A 490 6.56 -21.60 -13.26
N ASP A 491 5.66 -20.95 -14.02
CA ASP A 491 5.98 -19.82 -14.87
C ASP A 491 6.60 -18.67 -14.07
N GLY A 492 6.02 -18.32 -12.93
CA GLY A 492 6.55 -17.32 -12.01
C GLY A 492 7.97 -17.66 -11.53
N ILE A 493 8.19 -18.87 -11.02
CA ILE A 493 9.52 -19.31 -10.56
C ILE A 493 10.56 -19.22 -11.69
N VAL A 494 10.23 -19.66 -12.89
CA VAL A 494 11.17 -19.63 -14.03
C VAL A 494 11.48 -18.19 -14.44
N HIS A 495 10.49 -17.31 -14.43
CA HIS A 495 10.68 -15.89 -14.71
C HIS A 495 11.64 -15.25 -13.70
N ASP A 496 11.38 -15.43 -12.40
CA ASP A 496 12.19 -14.85 -11.33
C ASP A 496 13.65 -15.35 -11.37
N LEU A 497 13.87 -16.63 -11.69
CA LEU A 497 15.23 -17.19 -11.84
C LEU A 497 15.97 -16.61 -13.06
N LYS A 498 15.26 -16.27 -14.14
CA LYS A 498 15.85 -15.62 -15.32
C LYS A 498 16.22 -14.17 -15.05
N GLU A 499 15.31 -13.42 -14.42
CA GLU A 499 15.56 -12.04 -13.99
C GLU A 499 16.75 -11.96 -13.02
N ALA A 500 16.88 -12.94 -12.12
CA ALA A 500 18.03 -13.06 -11.23
C ALA A 500 19.32 -13.58 -11.91
N HIS A 501 19.29 -13.84 -13.23
CA HIS A 501 20.39 -14.42 -14.01
C HIS A 501 20.92 -15.76 -13.45
N LEU A 502 20.06 -16.54 -12.78
CA LEU A 502 20.42 -17.85 -12.23
C LEU A 502 20.22 -18.99 -13.23
N ILE A 503 19.39 -18.78 -14.25
CA ILE A 503 19.24 -19.68 -15.40
C ILE A 503 19.22 -18.86 -16.69
N ASP A 504 19.91 -19.35 -17.71
CA ASP A 504 19.92 -18.77 -19.05
C ASP A 504 20.03 -19.90 -20.09
N ASP A 505 18.94 -20.13 -20.83
CA ASP A 505 18.86 -21.20 -21.84
C ASP A 505 19.82 -20.97 -23.01
N ARG A 506 20.08 -19.71 -23.37
CA ARG A 506 20.98 -19.35 -24.47
C ARG A 506 22.42 -19.58 -24.05
N GLN A 507 22.80 -19.07 -22.88
CA GLN A 507 24.14 -19.30 -22.33
C GLN A 507 24.43 -20.78 -22.12
N TYR A 508 23.46 -21.51 -21.54
CA TYR A 508 23.55 -22.97 -21.39
C TYR A 508 23.81 -23.66 -22.73
N ALA A 509 23.05 -23.30 -23.77
CA ALA A 509 23.19 -23.90 -25.09
C ALA A 509 24.58 -23.64 -25.71
N LEU A 510 25.09 -22.40 -25.61
CA LEU A 510 26.40 -22.00 -26.12
C LEU A 510 27.52 -22.78 -25.42
N GLU A 511 27.54 -22.76 -24.09
CA GLU A 511 28.60 -23.40 -23.29
C GLU A 511 28.60 -24.92 -23.45
N LYS A 512 27.43 -25.57 -23.33
CA LYS A 512 27.34 -27.03 -23.47
C LYS A 512 27.67 -27.49 -24.88
N THR A 513 27.38 -26.69 -25.90
CA THR A 513 27.75 -27.00 -27.29
C THR A 513 29.26 -27.10 -27.46
N LEU A 514 30.00 -26.08 -27.00
CA LEU A 514 31.47 -26.07 -27.07
C LEU A 514 32.08 -27.20 -26.25
N VAL A 515 31.62 -27.38 -25.00
CA VAL A 515 32.12 -28.43 -24.10
C VAL A 515 31.87 -29.82 -24.69
N TRP A 516 30.64 -30.13 -25.13
CA TRP A 516 30.35 -31.45 -25.69
C TRP A 516 31.06 -31.69 -27.02
N ASN A 517 31.25 -30.65 -27.83
CA ASN A 517 32.05 -30.75 -29.04
C ASN A 517 33.48 -31.17 -28.67
N SER A 518 34.15 -30.47 -27.74
CA SER A 518 35.51 -30.85 -27.29
C SER A 518 35.63 -32.30 -26.80
N TYR A 519 34.55 -32.91 -26.31
CA TYR A 519 34.51 -34.31 -25.85
C TYR A 519 34.28 -35.36 -26.94
N GLY A 520 34.25 -34.98 -28.21
CA GLY A 520 34.08 -35.95 -29.32
C GLY A 520 32.66 -36.05 -29.87
N GLN A 521 31.77 -35.10 -29.60
CA GLN A 521 30.38 -35.13 -30.09
C GLN A 521 30.19 -34.20 -31.29
N ASN A 522 29.54 -34.69 -32.34
CA ASN A 522 29.21 -33.87 -33.51
C ASN A 522 27.96 -33.01 -33.32
N LYS A 523 27.76 -32.06 -34.24
CA LYS A 523 26.63 -31.13 -34.25
C LYS A 523 25.27 -31.83 -34.13
N LEU A 524 25.08 -32.99 -34.78
CA LEU A 524 23.82 -33.74 -34.72
C LEU A 524 23.56 -34.35 -33.33
N GLN A 525 24.60 -34.88 -32.68
CA GLN A 525 24.48 -35.43 -31.32
C GLN A 525 24.20 -34.32 -30.29
N ILE A 526 24.90 -33.19 -30.42
CA ILE A 526 24.70 -32.00 -29.58
C ILE A 526 23.27 -31.47 -29.74
N LYS A 527 22.80 -31.29 -30.98
CA LYS A 527 21.42 -30.88 -31.30
C LYS A 527 20.38 -31.74 -30.58
N LYS A 528 20.54 -33.07 -30.60
CA LYS A 528 19.62 -34.00 -29.91
C LYS A 528 19.63 -33.82 -28.39
N LYS A 529 20.79 -33.56 -27.79
CA LYS A 529 20.89 -33.32 -26.34
C LYS A 529 20.24 -32.01 -25.93
N LEU A 530 20.49 -30.92 -26.67
CA LEU A 530 19.87 -29.62 -26.39
C LEU A 530 18.34 -29.66 -26.56
N LEU A 531 17.84 -30.35 -27.59
CA LEU A 531 16.39 -30.58 -27.75
C LEU A 531 15.80 -31.35 -26.56
N LYS A 532 16.52 -32.37 -26.06
CA LYS A 532 16.08 -33.13 -24.87
C LYS A 532 16.10 -32.28 -23.59
N ALA A 533 17.01 -31.32 -23.51
CA ALA A 533 17.08 -30.32 -22.44
C ALA A 533 16.05 -29.17 -22.64
N GLY A 534 15.23 -29.22 -23.69
CA GLY A 534 14.14 -28.27 -23.94
C GLY A 534 14.58 -26.90 -24.46
N ILE A 535 15.79 -26.78 -25.01
CA ILE A 535 16.26 -25.54 -25.64
C ILE A 535 15.51 -25.28 -26.95
N ALA A 536 15.16 -24.01 -27.18
CA ALA A 536 14.47 -23.56 -28.40
C ALA A 536 15.34 -23.74 -29.66
N LYS A 537 14.71 -23.98 -30.81
CA LYS A 537 15.41 -24.38 -32.04
C LYS A 537 16.36 -23.30 -32.57
N ASP A 538 15.94 -22.05 -32.49
CA ASP A 538 16.71 -20.85 -32.82
C ASP A 538 17.99 -20.74 -31.99
N LEU A 539 17.89 -20.91 -30.66
CA LEU A 539 19.06 -20.91 -29.76
C LEU A 539 20.01 -22.08 -30.04
N ILE A 540 19.46 -23.24 -30.43
CA ILE A 540 20.29 -24.39 -30.84
C ILE A 540 21.05 -24.08 -32.12
N GLU A 541 20.39 -23.47 -33.10
CA GLU A 541 21.03 -23.10 -34.37
C GLU A 541 22.13 -22.07 -34.15
N GLU A 542 21.87 -21.04 -33.34
CA GLU A 542 22.86 -20.07 -32.91
C GLU A 542 24.06 -20.73 -32.21
N ALA A 543 23.81 -21.64 -31.27
CA ALA A 543 24.89 -22.30 -30.54
C ALA A 543 25.76 -23.20 -31.44
N LEU A 544 25.15 -23.92 -32.39
CA LEU A 544 25.89 -24.79 -33.31
C LEU A 544 26.74 -24.00 -34.33
N GLN A 545 26.40 -22.74 -34.62
CA GLN A 545 27.22 -21.85 -35.46
C GLN A 545 28.55 -21.47 -34.80
N GLN A 546 28.66 -21.59 -33.48
CA GLN A 546 29.92 -21.33 -32.77
C GLN A 546 30.98 -22.42 -33.01
N ILE A 547 30.57 -23.60 -33.50
CA ILE A 547 31.52 -24.66 -33.85
C ILE A 547 32.05 -24.37 -35.27
N SER A 548 33.31 -23.94 -35.34
CA SER A 548 33.99 -23.76 -36.61
C SER A 548 34.17 -25.11 -37.33
N ASP A 549 34.38 -25.06 -38.64
CA ASP A 549 34.68 -26.27 -39.42
C ASP A 549 36.01 -26.90 -38.96
N GLU A 550 36.97 -26.09 -38.51
CA GLU A 550 38.24 -26.56 -37.95
C GLU A 550 38.04 -27.33 -36.63
N ASP A 551 37.17 -26.85 -35.75
CA ASP A 551 36.82 -27.53 -34.50
C ASP A 551 36.14 -28.88 -34.77
N GLU A 552 35.23 -28.91 -35.74
CA GLU A 552 34.52 -30.13 -36.13
C GLU A 552 35.45 -31.16 -36.80
N GLU A 553 36.43 -30.69 -37.58
CA GLU A 553 37.49 -31.53 -38.14
C GLU A 553 38.43 -32.08 -37.07
N GLY A 554 38.95 -31.24 -36.18
CA GLY A 554 39.81 -31.67 -35.08
C GLY A 554 39.11 -32.71 -34.19
N ASN A 555 37.81 -32.51 -33.96
CA ASN A 555 36.98 -33.47 -33.25
C ASN A 555 36.84 -34.82 -33.97
N ALA A 556 36.49 -34.76 -35.26
CA ALA A 556 36.36 -35.94 -36.09
C ALA A 556 37.69 -36.69 -36.20
N TYR A 557 38.83 -35.99 -36.22
CA TYR A 557 40.18 -36.55 -36.22
C TYR A 557 40.48 -37.36 -34.94
N GLU A 558 40.13 -36.85 -33.76
CA GLU A 558 40.29 -37.59 -32.50
C GLU A 558 39.38 -38.82 -32.40
N VAL A 559 38.15 -38.73 -32.91
CA VAL A 559 37.27 -39.90 -33.03
C VAL A 559 37.85 -40.91 -34.02
N ALA A 560 38.40 -40.43 -35.14
CA ALA A 560 39.01 -41.26 -36.15
C ALA A 560 40.23 -42.03 -35.62
N LYS A 561 41.12 -41.38 -34.86
CA LYS A 561 42.24 -42.06 -34.16
C LYS A 561 41.79 -43.24 -33.31
N ARG A 562 40.66 -43.10 -32.58
CA ARG A 562 40.10 -44.19 -31.77
C ARG A 562 39.52 -45.31 -32.63
N LEU A 563 38.88 -44.96 -33.75
CA LEU A 563 38.29 -45.95 -34.67
C LEU A 563 39.34 -46.74 -35.45
N VAL A 564 40.48 -46.13 -35.79
CA VAL A 564 41.59 -46.80 -36.48
C VAL A 564 42.10 -48.00 -35.67
N LYS A 565 42.17 -47.90 -34.33
CA LYS A 565 42.58 -49.02 -33.46
C LYS A 565 41.74 -50.30 -33.64
N GLY A 566 40.49 -50.16 -34.08
CA GLY A 566 39.57 -51.28 -34.33
C GLY A 566 39.51 -51.74 -35.79
N LEU A 567 40.32 -51.15 -36.68
CA LEU A 567 40.42 -51.52 -38.07
C LEU A 567 41.73 -52.29 -38.27
N SER A 568 41.63 -53.59 -38.52
CA SER A 568 42.77 -54.46 -38.84
C SER A 568 42.48 -55.33 -40.05
N ALA A 569 43.53 -55.85 -40.68
CA ALA A 569 43.45 -56.79 -41.79
C ALA A 569 42.71 -56.23 -43.03
N GLN A 570 42.96 -54.96 -43.36
CA GLN A 570 42.44 -54.23 -44.52
C GLN A 570 43.55 -53.41 -45.17
N SER A 571 43.45 -53.15 -46.47
CA SER A 571 44.36 -52.22 -47.14
C SER A 571 44.12 -50.79 -46.67
N GLN A 572 45.14 -49.92 -46.79
CA GLN A 572 45.04 -48.54 -46.32
C GLN A 572 43.87 -47.79 -46.99
N ASN A 573 43.64 -48.04 -48.28
CA ASN A 573 42.52 -47.45 -49.04
C ASN A 573 41.15 -47.86 -48.51
N VAL A 574 40.96 -49.16 -48.23
CA VAL A 574 39.69 -49.66 -47.66
C VAL A 574 39.53 -49.20 -46.22
N MET A 575 40.61 -49.06 -45.46
CA MET A 575 40.57 -48.47 -44.13
C MET A 575 40.12 -47.01 -44.15
N ARG A 576 40.66 -46.19 -45.06
CA ARG A 576 40.21 -44.79 -45.25
C ARG A 576 38.73 -44.72 -45.63
N GLN A 577 38.29 -45.50 -46.60
CA GLN A 577 36.87 -45.54 -46.99
C GLN A 577 35.96 -46.02 -45.84
N THR A 578 36.39 -47.04 -45.10
CA THR A 578 35.66 -47.55 -43.93
C THR A 578 35.59 -46.50 -42.82
N LEU A 579 36.67 -45.76 -42.61
CA LEU A 579 36.75 -44.69 -41.63
C LEU A 579 35.83 -43.52 -41.99
N ILE A 580 35.88 -43.05 -43.23
CA ILE A 580 34.96 -42.01 -43.76
C ILE A 580 33.51 -42.47 -43.55
N HIS A 581 33.17 -43.69 -43.96
CA HIS A 581 31.82 -44.22 -43.78
C HIS A 581 31.41 -44.31 -42.30
N LYS A 582 32.32 -44.73 -41.40
CA LYS A 582 32.06 -44.77 -39.95
C LYS A 582 31.88 -43.38 -39.34
N LEU A 583 32.61 -42.37 -39.81
CA LEU A 583 32.46 -40.98 -39.38
C LEU A 583 31.11 -40.40 -39.86
N VAL A 584 30.75 -40.60 -41.13
CA VAL A 584 29.44 -40.20 -41.66
C VAL A 584 28.31 -40.89 -40.89
N LYS A 585 28.42 -42.19 -40.63
CA LYS A 585 27.44 -42.93 -39.81
C LYS A 585 27.34 -42.41 -38.38
N LYS A 586 28.44 -41.86 -37.84
CA LYS A 586 28.43 -41.22 -36.52
C LYS A 586 27.80 -39.83 -36.53
N GLY A 587 27.63 -39.20 -37.69
CA GLY A 587 26.90 -37.94 -37.86
C GLY A 587 27.74 -36.76 -38.32
N TYR A 588 29.00 -36.96 -38.73
CA TYR A 588 29.82 -35.92 -39.35
C TYR A 588 29.42 -35.71 -40.82
N SER A 589 29.59 -34.50 -41.34
CA SER A 589 29.35 -34.21 -42.76
C SER A 589 30.30 -35.02 -43.66
N MET A 590 29.88 -35.27 -44.90
CA MET A 590 30.72 -35.99 -45.87
C MET A 590 32.04 -35.26 -46.12
N GLU A 591 32.02 -33.93 -46.14
CA GLU A 591 33.19 -33.09 -46.36
C GLU A 591 34.20 -33.19 -45.21
N VAL A 592 33.75 -33.06 -43.96
CA VAL A 592 34.60 -33.19 -42.76
C VAL A 592 35.14 -34.62 -42.66
N ALA A 593 34.30 -35.63 -42.85
CA ALA A 593 34.71 -37.02 -42.80
C ALA A 593 35.78 -37.36 -43.86
N THR A 594 35.63 -36.80 -45.07
CA THR A 594 36.59 -36.99 -46.18
C THR A 594 37.92 -36.31 -45.89
N ARG A 595 37.91 -35.03 -45.44
CA ARG A 595 39.11 -34.28 -45.05
C ARG A 595 39.90 -35.03 -43.97
N VAL A 596 39.23 -35.47 -42.91
CA VAL A 596 39.83 -36.24 -41.82
C VAL A 596 40.34 -37.62 -42.26
N GLY A 597 39.57 -38.32 -43.10
CA GLY A 597 39.97 -39.63 -43.63
C GLY A 597 41.22 -39.55 -44.53
N GLN A 598 41.47 -38.40 -45.16
CA GLN A 598 42.66 -38.16 -45.97
C GLN A 598 43.86 -37.72 -45.13
N SER A 599 43.64 -36.91 -44.09
CA SER A 599 44.70 -36.35 -43.23
C SER A 599 45.19 -37.30 -42.13
N ILE A 600 44.46 -38.37 -41.82
CA ILE A 600 44.85 -39.32 -40.78
C ILE A 600 46.06 -40.18 -41.21
N GLU A 601 47.06 -40.24 -40.34
CA GLU A 601 48.22 -41.12 -40.52
C GLU A 601 47.84 -42.56 -40.20
N LEU A 602 48.02 -43.44 -41.17
CA LEU A 602 47.79 -44.87 -41.06
C LEU A 602 49.15 -45.58 -41.08
N ASN A 603 49.78 -45.73 -39.91
CA ASN A 603 51.03 -46.50 -39.75
C ASN A 603 50.77 -48.00 -39.89
N LEU A 604 50.57 -48.48 -41.12
CA LEU A 604 50.25 -49.87 -41.44
C LEU A 604 51.21 -50.45 -42.47
N ASP A 605 51.84 -51.56 -42.08
CA ASP A 605 52.55 -52.48 -42.96
C ASP A 605 51.52 -53.27 -43.79
N GLU A 606 51.46 -52.99 -45.09
CA GLU A 606 50.48 -53.62 -46.00
C GLU A 606 50.69 -55.13 -46.15
N GLN A 607 51.94 -55.62 -46.06
CA GLN A 607 52.22 -57.06 -46.13
C GLN A 607 51.70 -57.76 -44.88
N LYS A 608 51.96 -57.19 -43.70
CA LYS A 608 51.43 -57.72 -42.43
C LYS A 608 49.89 -57.68 -42.39
N ALA A 609 49.27 -56.61 -42.89
CA ALA A 609 47.82 -56.50 -42.96
C ALA A 609 47.20 -57.55 -43.90
N LEU A 610 47.86 -57.87 -45.02
CA LEU A 610 47.46 -58.94 -45.93
C LEU A 610 47.57 -60.32 -45.27
N GLN A 611 48.67 -60.60 -44.56
CA GLN A 611 48.85 -61.85 -43.82
C GLN A 611 47.79 -62.04 -42.73
N ASP A 612 47.47 -60.99 -41.96
CA ASP A 612 46.41 -61.03 -40.95
C ASP A 612 45.03 -61.28 -41.58
N ALA A 613 44.78 -60.71 -42.78
CA ALA A 613 43.55 -60.95 -43.54
C ALA A 613 43.44 -62.40 -44.01
N LEU A 614 44.54 -62.96 -44.54
CA LEU A 614 44.61 -64.35 -44.99
C LEU A 614 44.40 -65.31 -43.82
N LYS A 615 45.12 -65.15 -42.70
CA LYS A 615 44.95 -65.97 -41.50
C LYS A 615 43.52 -65.94 -40.98
N LYS A 616 42.88 -64.77 -41.00
CA LYS A 616 41.49 -64.61 -40.57
C LYS A 616 40.51 -65.28 -41.56
N ALA A 617 40.75 -65.16 -42.86
CA ALA A 617 39.95 -65.79 -43.90
C ALA A 617 40.04 -67.32 -43.86
N GLN A 618 41.26 -67.86 -43.70
CA GLN A 618 41.52 -69.29 -43.55
C GLN A 618 40.74 -69.87 -42.36
N ARG A 619 40.73 -69.17 -41.21
CA ARG A 619 39.93 -69.57 -40.03
C ARG A 619 38.42 -69.52 -40.31
N LEU A 620 37.93 -68.46 -40.94
CA LEU A 620 36.52 -68.27 -41.24
C LEU A 620 35.96 -69.31 -42.21
N TYR A 621 36.77 -69.77 -43.16
CA TYR A 621 36.37 -70.74 -44.19
C TYR A 621 37.02 -72.13 -43.99
N ALA A 622 37.46 -72.46 -42.78
CA ALA A 622 38.10 -73.74 -42.47
C ALA A 622 37.19 -74.96 -42.74
N SER A 623 35.86 -74.78 -42.69
CA SER A 623 34.87 -75.83 -42.95
C SER A 623 34.62 -76.12 -44.44
N LYS A 624 35.29 -75.40 -45.34
CA LYS A 624 35.20 -75.57 -46.80
C LYS A 624 36.46 -76.26 -47.29
N SER A 625 36.36 -77.03 -48.37
CA SER A 625 37.49 -77.82 -48.90
C SER A 625 37.73 -77.55 -50.38
N GLY A 626 39.00 -77.55 -50.79
CA GLY A 626 39.41 -77.43 -52.19
C GLY A 626 39.15 -76.04 -52.80
N ASN A 627 38.73 -76.03 -54.07
CA ASN A 627 38.60 -74.80 -54.87
C ASN A 627 37.57 -73.80 -54.27
N GLU A 628 36.50 -74.29 -53.61
CA GLU A 628 35.51 -73.41 -52.97
C GLU A 628 36.13 -72.59 -51.82
N GLN A 629 37.02 -73.20 -51.04
CA GLN A 629 37.70 -72.54 -49.93
C GLN A 629 38.66 -71.47 -50.44
N PHE A 630 39.46 -71.82 -51.45
CA PHE A 630 40.41 -70.91 -52.10
C PHE A 630 39.71 -69.68 -52.68
N GLN A 631 38.63 -69.87 -53.44
CA GLN A 631 37.87 -68.74 -53.98
C GLN A 631 37.25 -67.85 -52.90
N LYS A 632 36.76 -68.42 -51.79
CA LYS A 632 36.18 -67.61 -50.69
C LYS A 632 37.23 -66.83 -49.91
N ILE A 633 38.42 -67.40 -49.68
CA ILE A 633 39.55 -66.69 -49.08
C ILE A 633 39.99 -65.53 -49.98
N ARG A 634 40.14 -65.79 -51.28
CA ARG A 634 40.53 -64.79 -52.27
C ARG A 634 39.51 -63.65 -52.35
N LEU A 635 38.22 -63.97 -52.44
CA LEU A 635 37.14 -62.99 -52.42
C LEU A 635 37.10 -62.18 -51.10
N TYR A 636 37.42 -62.80 -49.97
CA TYR A 636 37.49 -62.10 -48.68
C TYR A 636 38.64 -61.08 -48.66
N CYS A 637 39.84 -61.46 -49.10
CA CYS A 637 40.98 -60.54 -49.17
C CYS A 637 40.76 -59.43 -50.22
N MET A 638 40.15 -59.73 -51.38
CA MET A 638 39.76 -58.73 -52.36
C MET A 638 38.77 -57.71 -51.78
N LYS A 639 37.76 -58.16 -51.01
CA LYS A 639 36.82 -57.27 -50.31
C LYS A 639 37.47 -56.41 -49.22
N ARG A 640 38.65 -56.82 -48.74
CA ARG A 640 39.47 -56.06 -47.78
C ARG A 640 40.44 -55.09 -48.48
N GLY A 641 40.44 -55.06 -49.81
CA GLY A 641 41.11 -54.05 -50.64
C GLY A 641 42.48 -54.42 -51.15
N PHE A 642 42.85 -55.70 -51.09
CA PHE A 642 44.12 -56.20 -51.64
C PHE A 642 43.93 -56.61 -53.11
N SER A 643 44.95 -56.36 -53.94
CA SER A 643 44.89 -56.72 -55.36
C SER A 643 45.01 -58.23 -55.56
N SER A 644 44.50 -58.71 -56.70
CA SER A 644 44.62 -60.12 -57.09
C SER A 644 46.07 -60.61 -57.04
N ALA A 645 47.00 -59.83 -57.60
CA ALA A 645 48.42 -60.17 -57.65
C ALA A 645 49.03 -60.35 -56.26
N GLN A 646 48.76 -59.41 -55.33
CA GLN A 646 49.25 -59.49 -53.96
C GLN A 646 48.72 -60.71 -53.20
N ILE A 647 47.46 -61.07 -53.42
CA ILE A 647 46.82 -62.22 -52.75
C ILE A 647 47.40 -63.53 -53.29
N ASP A 648 47.57 -63.63 -54.60
CA ASP A 648 48.07 -64.83 -55.25
C ASP A 648 49.55 -65.06 -54.87
N GLU A 649 50.39 -64.02 -54.85
CA GLU A 649 51.79 -64.07 -54.38
C GLU A 649 51.91 -64.52 -52.90
N ALA A 650 51.05 -64.00 -52.02
CA ALA A 650 51.06 -64.37 -50.61
C ALA A 650 50.51 -65.79 -50.33
N LEU A 651 49.72 -66.37 -51.23
CA LEU A 651 49.18 -67.73 -51.11
C LEU A 651 50.11 -68.79 -51.75
N GLU A 652 50.98 -68.39 -52.67
CA GLU A 652 52.02 -69.27 -53.25
C GLU A 652 53.23 -69.43 -52.32
N GLY A 653 53.63 -68.37 -51.61
CA GLY A 653 54.74 -68.42 -50.64
C GLY A 653 54.51 -69.31 -49.41
N ASP A 654 53.26 -69.66 -49.07
CA ASP A 654 52.88 -70.52 -47.94
C ASP A 654 52.92 -72.03 -48.29
N LYS A 655 53.31 -72.41 -49.51
CA LYS A 655 53.35 -73.82 -49.97
C LYS A 655 54.69 -74.53 -49.79
N ASP A 656 55.76 -73.82 -49.44
CA ASP A 656 57.13 -74.36 -49.33
C ASP A 656 57.69 -74.38 -47.88
N ASP A 657 56.84 -74.23 -46.85
CA ASP A 657 57.21 -74.37 -45.41
C ASP A 657 56.49 -75.56 -44.72
#